data_AF-A0A521YVL7-F1
#
_entry.id   AF-A0A521YVL7-F1
#
_cell.length_a   1.000
_cell.length_b   1.000
_cell.length_c   1.000
_cell.angle_alpha   90.00
_cell.angle_beta   90.00
_cell.angle_gamma   90.00
#
_symmetry.space_group_name_H-M   'P 1'
#
loop_
_entity.id
_entity.type
_entity.pdbx_description
1 polymer ?
#
loop_
_entity_poly.entity_id
_entity_poly.type
_entity_poly.pdbx_seq_one_letter_code
_entity_poly.pdbx_strand_id
1 'polypeptide(L)'
;MADNRTINQLVTPDGEAACKATSAPDWFALDCSEPAGGEGVAWGPVYSLPRAGNKVKFFTTGASYYADVQAAIASATSSVFIAGWQVNFDVELTPGKTLHASLIDALKRGVHVYVMPWQNVPGAVETAALTTALAVALLNGVEGVTGRAWCLTAVAQSDQGLGNVMFSHHQKLVVIDNRVAYCGGIDLAYGRRDDDQFSLKAGDRRFNELYNGCVPGIYEPTRMDMRHCIAPLEMLSALGSTGLMRQLATFVTSPSDWFAWPLDRLSDAKTFAVDKGSAVQDWWDNTNLFGDFINELQDQVIDAAQAAARSQQSAVKQKLEAMGALGGANAANASSALLAWLTGQSLQNLPPDILAELNRGTKTLMWAIAMLTNSNGWRPPKPYDRMTGTARALPMKTPVIDPAVQPRMPWQDVHCRIEGPSVYDLSKNFVDRWNAVANQYEAESAQYRNAISRTSAAMPGSQALLSGLARLLGALGITLPADATLPRLTGSHVLTRPAAAAGKCTVQIMRSASKTLQNLEASARRSHEKAARPQNNCLKAMLKAIASARHFIYIEGQFFQASYGASGAVQAGLSGPMGSLLELSRSPAYLRFKRLLEIEGAKPSEIFDRIRWSKIDDVARMAGGPEFLCDLKTVLKNIASREALTQPTA
;
A
#
# COMPACT_ATOMS: atom_id res chain seq x y z
N MET A 1 26.02 -23.31 -21.71
CA MET A 1 26.77 -22.63 -22.77
C MET A 1 25.76 -21.81 -23.56
N ALA A 2 25.79 -20.49 -23.71
CA ALA A 2 26.67 -19.46 -23.22
C ALA A 2 25.80 -18.36 -22.57
N ASP A 3 26.28 -17.91 -21.42
CA ASP A 3 25.75 -16.82 -20.61
C ASP A 3 26.12 -15.50 -21.34
N ASN A 4 25.22 -14.98 -22.19
CA ASN A 4 25.41 -13.73 -22.92
C ASN A 4 24.14 -12.89 -22.79
N ARG A 5 24.09 -11.68 -22.24
CA ARG A 5 25.06 -10.87 -21.48
C ARG A 5 24.23 -9.65 -21.08
N THR A 6 24.26 -9.35 -19.80
CA THR A 6 23.59 -8.24 -19.11
C THR A 6 23.94 -6.89 -19.76
N ILE A 7 23.03 -5.91 -19.68
CA ILE A 7 23.33 -4.49 -19.96
C ILE A 7 24.32 -4.01 -18.88
N ASN A 8 25.61 -4.19 -19.13
CA ASN A 8 26.69 -3.74 -18.26
C ASN A 8 27.63 -2.88 -19.10
N GLN A 9 27.45 -1.56 -19.13
CA GLN A 9 28.22 -0.66 -20.00
C GLN A 9 28.08 -1.01 -21.51
N LEU A 10 28.46 -0.09 -22.39
CA LEU A 10 28.90 -0.54 -23.71
C LEU A 10 30.11 -1.43 -23.43
N VAL A 11 29.99 -2.74 -23.63
CA VAL A 11 31.10 -3.71 -23.51
C VAL A 11 31.42 -4.27 -24.88
N THR A 12 32.70 -4.54 -25.09
CA THR A 12 33.20 -5.22 -26.29
C THR A 12 32.66 -6.66 -26.36
N PRO A 13 32.74 -7.32 -27.53
CA PRO A 13 32.41 -8.74 -27.69
C PRO A 13 33.17 -9.69 -26.75
N ASP A 14 34.26 -9.22 -26.13
CA ASP A 14 35.07 -9.97 -25.17
C ASP A 14 34.65 -9.73 -23.71
N GLY A 15 33.64 -8.88 -23.47
CA GLY A 15 33.12 -8.57 -22.13
C GLY A 15 33.84 -7.43 -21.41
N GLU A 16 34.88 -6.86 -22.02
CA GLU A 16 35.60 -5.69 -21.50
C GLU A 16 34.84 -4.39 -21.75
N ALA A 17 34.92 -3.41 -20.84
CA ALA A 17 34.26 -2.13 -21.01
C ALA A 17 34.74 -1.41 -22.28
N ALA A 18 33.83 -1.10 -23.21
CA ALA A 18 34.13 -0.45 -24.48
C ALA A 18 34.65 0.99 -24.29
N CYS A 19 34.39 1.61 -23.13
CA CYS A 19 35.11 2.79 -22.68
C CYS A 19 35.41 2.70 -21.18
N LYS A 20 36.57 3.23 -20.78
CA LYS A 20 36.92 3.37 -19.37
C LYS A 20 36.08 4.51 -18.77
N ALA A 21 35.22 4.20 -17.82
CA ALA A 21 34.47 5.22 -17.10
C ALA A 21 35.45 6.19 -16.42
N THR A 22 35.39 7.47 -16.77
CA THR A 22 36.16 8.53 -16.12
C THR A 22 35.37 9.09 -14.96
N SER A 23 36.01 9.32 -13.81
CA SER A 23 35.39 10.09 -12.73
C SER A 23 35.03 11.48 -13.24
N ALA A 24 33.78 11.91 -13.06
CA ALA A 24 33.37 13.29 -13.24
C ALA A 24 33.60 14.01 -11.90
N PRO A 25 34.71 14.78 -11.74
CA PRO A 25 35.12 15.31 -10.43
C PRO A 25 34.10 16.24 -9.76
N ASP A 26 33.10 16.73 -10.51
CA ASP A 26 32.07 17.65 -10.03
C ASP A 26 30.66 17.08 -10.16
N TRP A 27 30.45 15.79 -9.92
CA TRP A 27 29.11 15.17 -9.98
C TRP A 27 28.35 15.20 -8.65
N PHE A 28 29.05 15.11 -7.50
CA PHE A 28 28.42 15.06 -6.19
C PHE A 28 27.76 16.39 -5.80
N ALA A 29 26.57 16.34 -5.20
CA ALA A 29 25.90 17.55 -4.76
C ALA A 29 26.47 18.02 -3.42
N LEU A 30 27.09 19.18 -3.41
CA LEU A 30 27.53 19.88 -2.19
C LEU A 30 26.81 21.21 -2.10
N ASP A 31 26.59 21.73 -0.89
CA ASP A 31 25.89 23.01 -0.67
C ASP A 31 26.56 24.19 -1.40
N CYS A 32 27.87 24.14 -1.62
CA CYS A 32 28.64 25.15 -2.37
C CYS A 32 28.57 25.00 -3.91
N SER A 33 27.87 23.99 -4.43
CA SER A 33 27.95 23.58 -5.83
C SER A 33 26.57 23.45 -6.47
N GLU A 34 25.67 24.37 -6.13
CA GLU A 34 24.28 24.31 -6.54
C GLU A 34 24.14 24.56 -8.05
N PRO A 35 23.47 23.67 -8.79
CA PRO A 35 23.19 23.91 -10.20
C PRO A 35 22.26 25.11 -10.34
N ALA A 36 22.34 25.82 -11.47
CA ALA A 36 21.37 26.85 -11.81
C ALA A 36 19.96 26.24 -11.73
N GLY A 37 19.13 26.76 -10.83
CA GLY A 37 17.74 26.32 -10.69
C GLY A 37 16.89 26.87 -11.84
N GLY A 38 15.85 26.13 -12.23
CA GLY A 38 14.74 26.75 -12.94
C GLY A 38 14.09 27.83 -12.07
N GLU A 39 13.33 28.75 -12.68
CA GLU A 39 12.60 29.79 -11.94
C GLU A 39 11.84 29.21 -10.74
N GLY A 40 12.06 29.78 -9.54
CA GLY A 40 11.34 29.40 -8.32
C GLY A 40 11.90 28.21 -7.52
N VAL A 41 13.01 27.58 -7.93
CA VAL A 41 13.59 26.46 -7.15
C VAL A 41 14.53 26.97 -6.04
N ALA A 42 14.11 26.79 -4.79
CA ALA A 42 14.96 27.00 -3.62
C ALA A 42 15.66 25.71 -3.20
N TRP A 43 16.99 25.68 -3.23
CA TRP A 43 17.77 24.51 -2.87
C TRP A 43 17.83 24.27 -1.36
N GLY A 44 17.53 23.04 -0.94
CA GLY A 44 17.69 22.59 0.44
C GLY A 44 19.07 22.01 0.74
N PRO A 45 19.39 21.83 2.03
CA PRO A 45 20.68 21.30 2.46
C PRO A 45 20.90 19.86 1.97
N VAL A 46 22.14 19.49 1.71
CA VAL A 46 22.49 18.10 1.35
C VAL A 46 22.25 17.15 2.52
N TYR A 47 21.62 16.01 2.25
CA TYR A 47 21.34 15.00 3.27
C TYR A 47 22.59 14.28 3.79
N SER A 48 23.50 13.94 2.89
CA SER A 48 24.75 13.25 3.21
C SER A 48 25.90 13.76 2.36
N LEU A 49 27.12 13.59 2.88
CA LEU A 49 28.34 13.85 2.12
C LEU A 49 28.75 12.60 1.32
N PRO A 50 29.47 12.75 0.19
CA PRO A 50 30.04 11.62 -0.53
C PRO A 50 31.00 10.82 0.36
N ARG A 51 30.91 9.48 0.30
CA ARG A 51 31.79 8.58 1.05
C ARG A 51 32.51 7.64 0.11
N ALA A 52 33.84 7.65 0.15
CA ALA A 52 34.67 6.69 -0.56
C ALA A 52 34.66 5.33 0.13
N GLY A 53 35.08 4.27 -0.57
CA GLY A 53 35.28 2.95 0.03
C GLY A 53 34.07 2.03 0.02
N ASN A 54 33.03 2.32 -0.78
CA ASN A 54 31.84 1.47 -0.87
C ASN A 54 32.00 0.37 -1.93
N LYS A 55 31.34 -0.76 -1.71
CA LYS A 55 31.07 -1.77 -2.73
C LYS A 55 29.61 -1.67 -3.14
N VAL A 56 29.37 -1.57 -4.45
CA VAL A 56 28.01 -1.42 -5.01
C VAL A 56 27.77 -2.54 -6.00
N LYS A 57 26.61 -3.19 -5.90
CA LYS A 57 26.09 -4.16 -6.88
C LYS A 57 24.76 -3.63 -7.39
N PHE A 58 24.61 -3.47 -8.70
CA PHE A 58 23.34 -3.10 -9.32
C PHE A 58 22.54 -4.34 -9.70
N PHE A 59 21.23 -4.20 -9.71
CA PHE A 59 20.26 -5.19 -10.16
C PHE A 59 19.36 -4.53 -11.19
N THR A 60 19.18 -5.20 -12.33
CA THR A 60 18.27 -4.76 -13.41
C THR A 60 17.01 -5.61 -13.49
N THR A 61 16.85 -6.56 -12.56
CA THR A 61 15.70 -7.47 -12.49
C THR A 61 15.31 -7.68 -11.03
N GLY A 62 14.01 -7.84 -10.78
CA GLY A 62 13.52 -8.11 -9.43
C GLY A 62 13.91 -9.48 -8.91
N ALA A 63 14.04 -10.50 -9.77
CA ALA A 63 14.45 -11.84 -9.38
C ALA A 63 15.87 -11.87 -8.79
N SER A 64 16.82 -11.17 -9.42
CA SER A 64 18.19 -11.10 -8.92
C SER A 64 18.30 -10.29 -7.62
N TYR A 65 17.55 -9.20 -7.51
CA TYR A 65 17.44 -8.39 -6.29
C TYR A 65 16.82 -9.19 -5.14
N TYR A 66 15.68 -9.86 -5.36
CA TYR A 66 14.98 -10.62 -4.33
C TYR A 66 15.79 -11.80 -3.81
N ALA A 67 16.50 -12.52 -4.70
CA ALA A 67 17.39 -13.60 -4.29
C ALA A 67 18.52 -13.08 -3.36
N ASP A 68 19.09 -11.92 -3.67
CA ASP A 68 20.16 -11.31 -2.86
C ASP A 68 19.64 -10.82 -1.50
N VAL A 69 18.44 -10.21 -1.46
CA VAL A 69 17.77 -9.84 -0.21
C VAL A 69 17.44 -11.06 0.65
N GLN A 70 16.93 -12.13 0.04
CA GLN A 70 16.61 -13.37 0.75
C GLN A 70 17.86 -13.98 1.40
N ALA A 71 18.96 -14.06 0.65
CA ALA A 71 20.24 -14.53 1.19
C ALA A 71 20.76 -13.63 2.31
N ALA A 72 20.63 -12.31 2.17
CA ALA A 72 21.06 -11.37 3.20
C ALA A 72 20.22 -11.50 4.48
N ILE A 73 18.90 -11.67 4.39
CA ILE A 73 18.03 -11.96 5.54
C ILE A 73 18.41 -13.30 6.19
N ALA A 74 18.72 -14.32 5.39
CA ALA A 74 19.17 -15.62 5.89
C ALA A 74 20.49 -15.51 6.68
N SER A 75 21.37 -14.58 6.32
CA SER A 75 22.62 -14.30 7.02
C SER A 75 22.54 -13.27 8.16
N ALA A 76 21.37 -12.63 8.36
CA ALA A 76 21.21 -11.58 9.35
C ALA A 76 21.44 -12.10 10.77
N THR A 77 22.07 -11.26 11.60
CA THR A 77 22.48 -11.59 12.97
C THR A 77 21.91 -10.65 14.03
N SER A 78 21.44 -9.46 13.65
CA SER A 78 21.01 -8.42 14.59
C SER A 78 19.70 -7.75 14.20
N SER A 79 19.60 -7.20 12.98
CA SER A 79 18.43 -6.43 12.58
C SER A 79 18.16 -6.44 11.08
N VAL A 80 16.87 -6.40 10.72
CA VAL A 80 16.36 -6.18 9.37
C VAL A 80 15.44 -4.96 9.38
N PHE A 81 15.78 -3.92 8.63
CA PHE A 81 14.92 -2.75 8.39
C PHE A 81 14.34 -2.82 6.99
N ILE A 82 13.03 -2.59 6.84
CA ILE A 82 12.33 -2.58 5.55
C ILE A 82 11.44 -1.35 5.50
N ALA A 83 11.67 -0.45 4.54
CA ALA A 83 10.73 0.62 4.20
C ALA A 83 10.35 0.51 2.73
N GLY A 84 9.08 0.70 2.41
CA GLY A 84 8.55 0.56 1.05
C GLY A 84 7.32 1.43 0.85
N TRP A 85 7.05 1.78 -0.40
CA TRP A 85 5.73 2.29 -0.76
C TRP A 85 4.68 1.19 -0.58
N GLN A 86 5.07 -0.04 -0.92
CA GLN A 86 4.30 -1.25 -0.71
C GLN A 86 5.23 -2.33 -0.18
N VAL A 87 4.79 -3.06 0.84
CA VAL A 87 5.48 -4.25 1.36
C VAL A 87 4.41 -5.31 1.51
N ASN A 88 4.57 -6.47 0.88
CA ASN A 88 3.61 -7.57 0.99
C ASN A 88 4.28 -8.75 1.69
N PHE A 89 3.66 -9.25 2.76
CA PHE A 89 4.28 -10.30 3.59
C PHE A 89 4.47 -11.63 2.83
N ASP A 90 3.51 -12.00 2.00
CA ASP A 90 3.46 -13.25 1.24
C ASP A 90 4.08 -13.16 -0.16
N VAL A 91 4.74 -12.04 -0.49
CA VAL A 91 5.54 -11.95 -1.73
C VAL A 91 6.62 -13.03 -1.73
N GLU A 92 6.78 -13.72 -2.84
CA GLU A 92 7.86 -14.70 -3.00
C GLU A 92 9.17 -13.99 -3.35
N LEU A 93 10.20 -14.17 -2.51
CA LEU A 93 11.54 -13.67 -2.80
C LEU A 93 12.29 -14.61 -3.74
N THR A 94 12.14 -15.91 -3.48
CA THR A 94 12.61 -16.99 -4.37
C THR A 94 11.48 -18.02 -4.49
N PRO A 95 11.47 -18.89 -5.51
CA PRO A 95 10.43 -19.89 -5.68
C PRO A 95 10.18 -20.68 -4.38
N GLY A 96 8.95 -20.62 -3.86
CA GLY A 96 8.56 -21.30 -2.62
C GLY A 96 9.03 -20.67 -1.30
N LYS A 97 9.76 -19.54 -1.32
CA LYS A 97 10.19 -18.82 -0.11
C LYS A 97 9.67 -17.38 -0.11
N THR A 98 8.69 -17.12 0.74
CA THR A 98 8.11 -15.79 0.92
C THR A 98 9.01 -14.88 1.76
N LEU A 99 8.76 -13.57 1.70
CA LEU A 99 9.35 -12.59 2.61
C LEU A 99 9.08 -13.00 4.06
N HIS A 100 7.83 -13.30 4.38
CA HIS A 100 7.41 -13.72 5.71
C HIS A 100 8.15 -14.97 6.21
N ALA A 101 8.26 -16.01 5.39
CA ALA A 101 9.02 -17.22 5.74
C ALA A 101 10.51 -16.91 6.00
N SER A 102 11.09 -15.97 5.24
CA SER A 102 12.48 -15.53 5.44
C SER A 102 12.64 -14.74 6.75
N LEU A 103 11.66 -13.91 7.10
CA LEU A 103 11.65 -13.16 8.35
C LEU A 103 11.44 -14.07 9.58
N ILE A 104 10.59 -15.10 9.49
CA ILE A 104 10.42 -16.12 10.55
C ILE A 104 11.77 -16.76 10.87
N ASP A 105 12.52 -17.18 9.85
CA ASP A 105 13.82 -17.81 10.07
C ASP A 105 14.79 -16.87 10.79
N ALA A 106 14.83 -15.59 10.41
CA ALA A 106 15.65 -14.58 11.06
C ALA A 106 15.22 -14.35 12.52
N LEU A 107 13.92 -14.23 12.76
CA LEU A 107 13.34 -14.05 14.10
C LEU A 107 13.63 -15.25 15.03
N LYS A 108 13.61 -16.48 14.52
CA LYS A 108 14.00 -17.68 15.27
C LYS A 108 15.47 -17.64 15.71
N ARG A 109 16.35 -16.99 14.93
CA ARG A 109 17.75 -16.75 15.27
C ARG A 109 17.97 -15.55 16.21
N GLY A 110 16.92 -14.89 16.67
CA GLY A 110 17.02 -13.73 17.56
C GLY A 110 17.14 -12.38 16.85
N VAL A 111 17.06 -12.35 15.51
CA VAL A 111 17.14 -11.10 14.73
C VAL A 111 15.90 -10.25 14.96
N HIS A 112 16.07 -8.93 15.06
CA HIS A 112 14.99 -7.97 15.19
C HIS A 112 14.54 -7.42 13.83
N VAL A 113 13.23 -7.33 13.58
CA VAL A 113 12.68 -6.91 12.28
C VAL A 113 11.83 -5.65 12.45
N TYR A 114 12.05 -4.65 11.59
CA TYR A 114 11.33 -3.37 11.61
C TYR A 114 10.82 -3.07 10.20
N VAL A 115 9.49 -2.99 10.05
CA VAL A 115 8.83 -2.78 8.76
C VAL A 115 8.06 -1.47 8.76
N MET A 116 8.27 -0.64 7.76
CA MET A 116 7.68 0.70 7.64
C MET A 116 7.12 0.90 6.22
N PRO A 117 5.96 0.30 5.89
CA PRO A 117 5.29 0.57 4.62
C PRO A 117 4.63 1.95 4.67
N TRP A 118 4.36 2.54 3.51
CA TRP A 118 3.50 3.72 3.42
C TRP A 118 2.08 3.38 3.85
N GLN A 119 1.46 4.25 4.63
CA GLN A 119 0.06 4.13 4.98
C GLN A 119 -0.82 4.64 3.84
N ASN A 120 -1.37 3.71 3.07
CA ASN A 120 -2.28 4.03 1.99
C ASN A 120 -3.61 4.59 2.50
N VAL A 121 -4.35 5.17 1.55
CA VAL A 121 -5.70 5.69 1.73
C VAL A 121 -6.66 4.64 1.16
N PRO A 122 -7.39 3.87 2.00
CA PRO A 122 -8.30 2.83 1.53
C PRO A 122 -9.32 3.38 0.53
N GLY A 123 -9.61 2.61 -0.52
CA GLY A 123 -10.49 3.04 -1.63
C GLY A 123 -9.85 3.96 -2.67
N ALA A 124 -8.75 4.65 -2.35
CA ALA A 124 -7.99 5.44 -3.34
C ALA A 124 -6.85 4.63 -3.97
N VAL A 125 -6.05 3.95 -3.14
CA VAL A 125 -4.98 3.05 -3.59
C VAL A 125 -4.77 1.97 -2.54
N GLU A 126 -4.62 0.72 -2.96
CA GLU A 126 -4.44 -0.42 -2.06
C GLU A 126 -3.00 -0.93 -2.13
N THR A 127 -2.26 -0.76 -1.03
CA THR A 127 -0.87 -1.24 -0.88
C THR A 127 -0.75 -2.35 0.17
N ALA A 128 -1.88 -2.82 0.71
CA ALA A 128 -1.99 -3.82 1.77
C ALA A 128 -1.26 -3.43 3.07
N ALA A 129 -1.12 -2.14 3.38
CA ALA A 129 -0.40 -1.69 4.56
C ALA A 129 -0.98 -2.28 5.87
N LEU A 130 -2.31 -2.41 5.95
CA LEU A 130 -2.97 -3.01 7.13
C LEU A 130 -2.64 -4.48 7.25
N THR A 131 -2.80 -5.22 6.15
CA THR A 131 -2.49 -6.65 6.08
C THR A 131 -1.05 -6.91 6.48
N THR A 132 -0.11 -6.06 6.02
CA THR A 132 1.30 -6.17 6.39
C THR A 132 1.55 -5.85 7.86
N ALA A 133 0.91 -4.82 8.42
CA ALA A 133 1.04 -4.50 9.85
C ALA A 133 0.53 -5.65 10.73
N LEU A 134 -0.63 -6.21 10.41
CA LEU A 134 -1.19 -7.37 11.10
C LEU A 134 -0.31 -8.60 10.94
N ALA A 135 0.19 -8.88 9.73
CA ALA A 135 1.03 -10.03 9.44
C ALA A 135 2.34 -9.98 10.23
N VAL A 136 3.01 -8.83 10.23
CA VAL A 136 4.25 -8.60 10.98
C VAL A 136 4.01 -8.72 12.48
N ALA A 137 2.88 -8.25 13.01
CA ALA A 137 2.56 -8.39 14.42
C ALA A 137 2.44 -9.87 14.85
N LEU A 138 1.77 -10.69 14.03
CA LEU A 138 1.52 -12.11 14.29
C LEU A 138 2.80 -12.96 14.25
N LEU A 139 3.86 -12.51 13.56
CA LEU A 139 5.18 -13.16 13.61
C LEU A 139 5.71 -13.36 15.02
N ASN A 140 5.43 -12.42 15.93
CA ASN A 140 5.88 -12.49 17.32
C ASN A 140 5.25 -13.67 18.10
N GLY A 141 4.18 -14.27 17.58
CA GLY A 141 3.52 -15.44 18.17
C GLY A 141 3.96 -16.77 17.57
N VAL A 142 4.82 -16.78 16.54
CA VAL A 142 5.28 -18.02 15.91
C VAL A 142 6.20 -18.79 16.87
N GLU A 143 6.00 -20.11 16.96
CA GLU A 143 6.80 -20.97 17.83
C GLU A 143 8.31 -20.89 17.51
N GLY A 144 9.13 -20.79 18.56
CA GLY A 144 10.59 -20.67 18.45
C GLY A 144 11.10 -19.27 18.10
N VAL A 145 10.23 -18.28 17.87
CA VAL A 145 10.65 -16.89 17.62
C VAL A 145 11.16 -16.24 18.91
N THR A 146 12.47 -15.99 18.95
CA THR A 146 13.17 -15.31 20.05
C THR A 146 13.36 -13.81 19.76
N GLY A 147 13.54 -13.45 18.49
CA GLY A 147 13.55 -12.09 18.00
C GLY A 147 12.20 -11.39 18.11
N ARG A 148 12.14 -10.15 17.61
CA ARG A 148 10.94 -9.31 17.67
C ARG A 148 10.72 -8.62 16.33
N ALA A 149 9.48 -8.58 15.89
CA ALA A 149 9.05 -7.91 14.68
C ALA A 149 8.10 -6.76 15.01
N TRP A 150 8.33 -5.60 14.41
CA TRP A 150 7.52 -4.40 14.60
C TRP A 150 7.13 -3.80 13.24
N CYS A 151 5.94 -3.22 13.17
CA CYS A 151 5.48 -2.50 11.99
C CYS A 151 4.88 -1.15 12.38
N LEU A 152 5.32 -0.08 11.69
CA LEU A 152 4.77 1.26 11.83
C LEU A 152 4.48 1.82 10.43
N THR A 153 3.21 2.08 10.11
CA THR A 153 2.86 2.58 8.78
C THR A 153 3.11 4.08 8.69
N ALA A 154 3.89 4.51 7.70
CA ALA A 154 4.29 5.91 7.60
C ALA A 154 3.17 6.75 6.96
N VAL A 155 2.60 7.68 7.72
CA VAL A 155 1.57 8.63 7.26
C VAL A 155 2.24 9.66 6.35
N ALA A 156 1.63 9.99 5.21
CA ALA A 156 2.20 10.99 4.31
C ALA A 156 2.37 12.38 4.95
N GLN A 157 3.45 13.09 4.61
CA GLN A 157 3.66 14.50 4.98
C GLN A 157 3.93 15.36 3.75
N SER A 158 3.31 16.53 3.70
CA SER A 158 3.54 17.53 2.67
C SER A 158 3.81 18.91 3.26
N ASP A 159 4.45 19.77 2.47
CA ASP A 159 4.52 21.21 2.71
C ASP A 159 3.43 21.98 1.95
N GLN A 160 2.62 21.28 1.13
CA GLN A 160 1.56 21.87 0.32
C GLN A 160 0.21 21.83 1.06
N GLY A 161 -0.57 22.92 0.95
CA GLY A 161 -1.85 23.09 1.65
C GLY A 161 -2.99 22.17 1.20
N LEU A 162 -2.84 21.45 0.07
CA LEU A 162 -3.83 20.54 -0.52
C LEU A 162 -4.06 19.21 0.25
N GLY A 163 -3.59 19.13 1.50
CA GLY A 163 -3.77 17.96 2.36
C GLY A 163 -2.76 16.85 2.07
N ASN A 164 -2.29 16.18 3.12
CA ASN A 164 -1.31 15.11 3.07
C ASN A 164 -1.71 13.89 2.19
N VAL A 165 -2.96 13.81 1.73
CA VAL A 165 -3.54 12.67 1.01
C VAL A 165 -3.00 12.45 -0.41
N MET A 166 -2.40 13.46 -1.04
CA MET A 166 -1.86 13.36 -2.41
C MET A 166 -0.38 12.93 -2.46
N PHE A 167 0.26 12.77 -1.32
CA PHE A 167 1.67 12.42 -1.20
C PHE A 167 1.85 11.02 -0.61
N SER A 168 3.01 10.40 -0.85
CA SER A 168 3.34 9.09 -0.29
C SER A 168 4.78 9.01 0.17
N HIS A 169 5.07 8.05 1.05
CA HIS A 169 6.44 7.61 1.27
C HIS A 169 6.81 6.62 0.17
N HIS A 170 7.55 7.08 -0.85
CA HIS A 170 7.83 6.28 -2.04
C HIS A 170 9.18 5.54 -2.03
N GLN A 171 9.98 5.69 -0.96
CA GLN A 171 11.30 5.05 -0.86
C GLN A 171 11.15 3.53 -0.75
N LYS A 172 12.07 2.79 -1.38
CA LYS A 172 12.25 1.35 -1.19
C LYS A 172 13.65 1.12 -0.62
N LEU A 173 13.70 0.59 0.61
CA LEU A 173 14.92 0.48 1.39
C LEU A 173 14.89 -0.80 2.22
N VAL A 174 15.91 -1.63 2.09
CA VAL A 174 16.18 -2.75 3.01
C VAL A 174 17.55 -2.55 3.63
N VAL A 175 17.68 -2.67 4.96
CA VAL A 175 18.99 -2.63 5.64
C VAL A 175 19.14 -3.86 6.51
N ILE A 176 20.26 -4.57 6.36
CA ILE A 176 20.60 -5.77 7.13
C ILE A 176 21.79 -5.45 8.01
N ASP A 177 21.62 -5.62 9.32
CA ASP A 177 22.64 -5.46 10.36
C ASP A 177 23.40 -4.12 10.34
N ASN A 178 22.84 -3.09 9.71
CA ASN A 178 23.56 -1.85 9.40
C ASN A 178 24.87 -2.06 8.61
N ARG A 179 25.00 -3.18 7.89
CA ARG A 179 26.20 -3.56 7.12
C ARG A 179 25.96 -3.60 5.63
N VAL A 180 24.75 -3.97 5.24
CA VAL A 180 24.29 -4.06 3.86
C VAL A 180 23.01 -3.26 3.74
N ALA A 181 22.91 -2.42 2.72
CA ALA A 181 21.66 -1.72 2.40
C ALA A 181 21.30 -1.89 0.93
N TYR A 182 20.01 -1.87 0.65
CA TYR A 182 19.45 -1.93 -0.69
C TYR A 182 18.58 -0.70 -0.92
N CYS A 183 18.72 -0.03 -2.06
CA CYS A 183 17.82 1.05 -2.46
C CYS A 183 17.66 1.12 -3.99
N GLY A 184 16.50 1.59 -4.45
CA GLY A 184 16.14 1.66 -5.87
C GLY A 184 14.64 1.79 -6.11
N GLY A 185 14.16 1.31 -7.27
CA GLY A 185 12.75 1.36 -7.68
C GLY A 185 11.90 0.15 -7.26
N ILE A 186 12.53 -0.96 -6.90
CA ILE A 186 11.85 -2.23 -6.59
C ILE A 186 11.36 -2.29 -5.13
N ASP A 187 10.04 -2.36 -4.91
CA ASP A 187 9.42 -2.69 -3.61
C ASP A 187 9.47 -4.21 -3.36
N LEU A 188 9.45 -4.65 -2.10
CA LEU A 188 9.18 -6.06 -1.75
C LEU A 188 7.68 -6.33 -1.83
N ALA A 189 7.16 -6.35 -3.06
CA ALA A 189 5.74 -6.36 -3.38
C ALA A 189 5.41 -7.28 -4.56
N TYR A 190 4.11 -7.56 -4.73
CA TYR A 190 3.63 -8.43 -5.80
C TYR A 190 4.00 -7.94 -7.20
N GLY A 191 4.30 -8.88 -8.11
CA GLY A 191 4.57 -8.60 -9.52
C GLY A 191 5.94 -8.01 -9.82
N ARG A 192 6.73 -7.66 -8.79
CA ARG A 192 8.07 -7.08 -8.94
C ARG A 192 9.14 -8.16 -9.17
N ARG A 193 8.88 -9.41 -8.79
CA ARG A 193 9.76 -10.56 -9.09
C ARG A 193 9.66 -10.91 -10.57
N ASP A 194 10.53 -10.30 -11.37
CA ASP A 194 10.71 -10.64 -12.79
C ASP A 194 12.16 -10.95 -13.12
N ASP A 195 12.36 -11.74 -14.18
CA ASP A 195 13.68 -12.08 -14.72
C ASP A 195 13.90 -11.37 -16.07
N ASP A 196 15.02 -11.65 -16.71
CA ASP A 196 15.40 -11.05 -17.99
C ASP A 196 14.59 -11.57 -19.19
N GLN A 197 13.72 -12.56 -18.99
CA GLN A 197 12.85 -13.09 -20.04
C GLN A 197 11.58 -12.24 -20.20
N PHE A 198 11.19 -11.48 -19.17
CA PHE A 198 9.98 -10.65 -19.16
C PHE A 198 8.74 -11.40 -19.67
N SER A 199 8.60 -12.66 -19.23
CA SER A 199 7.55 -13.56 -19.73
C SER A 199 6.16 -13.00 -19.44
N LEU A 200 5.31 -13.01 -20.47
CA LEU A 200 3.88 -12.68 -20.37
C LEU A 200 3.06 -13.79 -19.71
N LYS A 201 3.59 -15.03 -19.68
CA LYS A 201 2.94 -16.16 -19.01
C LYS A 201 3.02 -16.00 -17.50
N ALA A 202 1.94 -16.40 -16.82
CA ALA A 202 1.85 -16.42 -15.36
C ALA A 202 2.98 -17.23 -14.69
N GLY A 203 3.28 -18.41 -15.25
CA GLY A 203 4.19 -19.37 -14.61
C GLY A 203 3.59 -19.92 -13.32
N ASP A 204 4.33 -19.82 -12.22
CA ASP A 204 3.94 -20.22 -10.86
C ASP A 204 3.12 -19.14 -10.12
N ARG A 205 3.04 -17.92 -10.67
CA ARG A 205 2.40 -16.77 -10.04
C ARG A 205 0.88 -16.92 -9.98
N ARG A 206 0.27 -16.40 -8.92
CA ARG A 206 -1.18 -16.43 -8.67
C ARG A 206 -1.68 -15.12 -8.08
N PHE A 207 -2.97 -14.81 -8.29
CA PHE A 207 -3.66 -13.66 -7.73
C PHE A 207 -2.87 -12.35 -7.92
N ASN A 208 -2.54 -11.66 -6.82
CA ASN A 208 -1.86 -10.37 -6.83
C ASN A 208 -0.47 -10.42 -7.52
N GLU A 209 0.20 -11.59 -7.57
CA GLU A 209 1.50 -11.75 -8.25
C GLU A 209 1.39 -11.68 -9.78
N LEU A 210 0.20 -11.84 -10.35
CA LEU A 210 -0.04 -11.67 -11.79
C LEU A 210 -0.03 -10.20 -12.23
N TYR A 211 0.00 -9.27 -11.26
CA TYR A 211 -0.01 -7.81 -11.40
C TYR A 211 -0.14 -7.31 -12.86
N ASN A 212 -1.34 -6.86 -13.22
CA ASN A 212 -1.59 -6.20 -14.48
C ASN A 212 -2.68 -5.15 -14.29
N GLY A 213 -2.27 -3.90 -14.06
CA GLY A 213 -3.21 -2.81 -13.87
C GLY A 213 -3.89 -2.33 -15.17
N CYS A 214 -3.43 -2.81 -16.32
CA CYS A 214 -3.93 -2.39 -17.64
C CYS A 214 -5.00 -3.33 -18.21
N VAL A 215 -5.19 -4.50 -17.60
CA VAL A 215 -6.15 -5.51 -18.04
C VAL A 215 -7.12 -5.80 -16.90
N PRO A 216 -8.44 -5.66 -17.08
CA PRO A 216 -9.40 -6.04 -16.06
C PRO A 216 -9.35 -7.56 -15.87
N GLY A 217 -9.38 -8.03 -14.63
CA GLY A 217 -9.53 -9.45 -14.36
C GLY A 217 -10.87 -9.96 -14.87
N ILE A 218 -10.91 -11.24 -15.21
CA ILE A 218 -12.14 -11.94 -15.66
C ILE A 218 -12.41 -13.21 -14.86
N TYR A 219 -11.43 -13.68 -14.08
CA TYR A 219 -11.54 -14.89 -13.31
C TYR A 219 -12.09 -14.57 -11.92
N GLU A 220 -13.20 -15.20 -11.56
CA GLU A 220 -13.71 -15.16 -10.19
C GLU A 220 -13.08 -16.30 -9.39
N PRO A 221 -12.25 -16.02 -8.36
CA PRO A 221 -11.63 -17.08 -7.56
C PRO A 221 -12.67 -18.00 -6.92
N THR A 222 -12.47 -19.32 -7.07
CA THR A 222 -13.28 -20.33 -6.38
C THR A 222 -12.98 -20.35 -4.88
N ARG A 223 -13.81 -21.01 -4.08
CA ARG A 223 -13.49 -21.21 -2.65
C ARG A 223 -12.24 -22.06 -2.47
N MET A 224 -12.03 -23.03 -3.35
CA MET A 224 -10.79 -23.79 -3.42
C MET A 224 -9.59 -22.89 -3.70
N ASP A 225 -9.68 -21.92 -4.60
CA ASP A 225 -8.57 -20.98 -4.86
C ASP A 225 -8.25 -20.15 -3.61
N MET A 226 -9.28 -19.72 -2.88
CA MET A 226 -9.15 -18.87 -1.70
C MET A 226 -8.85 -19.62 -0.39
N ARG A 227 -8.76 -20.95 -0.38
CA ARG A 227 -8.60 -21.77 0.85
C ARG A 227 -7.33 -21.46 1.68
N HIS A 228 -6.32 -20.84 1.06
CA HIS A 228 -5.09 -20.40 1.73
C HIS A 228 -5.00 -18.88 1.84
N CYS A 229 -6.03 -18.15 1.42
CA CYS A 229 -6.11 -16.71 1.61
C CYS A 229 -6.56 -16.36 3.03
N ILE A 230 -6.03 -15.26 3.55
CA ILE A 230 -6.35 -14.73 4.87
C ILE A 230 -6.80 -13.28 4.72
N ALA A 231 -7.98 -12.97 5.27
CA ALA A 231 -8.50 -11.61 5.30
C ALA A 231 -7.91 -10.79 6.47
N PRO A 232 -7.83 -9.45 6.35
CA PRO A 232 -7.42 -8.59 7.47
C PRO A 232 -8.24 -8.81 8.75
N LEU A 233 -9.56 -9.05 8.65
CA LEU A 233 -10.39 -9.34 9.82
C LEU A 233 -9.96 -10.60 10.58
N GLU A 234 -9.59 -11.66 9.85
CA GLU A 234 -9.09 -12.91 10.45
C GLU A 234 -7.77 -12.64 11.17
N MET A 235 -6.84 -11.92 10.54
CA MET A 235 -5.56 -11.55 11.17
C MET A 235 -5.76 -10.65 12.39
N LEU A 236 -6.67 -9.68 12.32
CA LEU A 236 -7.01 -8.79 13.43
C LEU A 236 -7.57 -9.60 14.62
N SER A 237 -8.45 -10.57 14.34
CA SER A 237 -8.99 -11.46 15.38
C SER A 237 -7.90 -12.32 16.05
N ALA A 238 -6.85 -12.68 15.31
CA ALA A 238 -5.73 -13.47 15.82
C ALA A 238 -4.79 -12.68 16.74
N LEU A 239 -4.86 -11.34 16.76
CA LEU A 239 -4.16 -10.52 17.77
C LEU A 239 -4.83 -10.60 19.15
N GLY A 240 -6.10 -10.96 19.19
CA GLY A 240 -6.95 -10.98 20.38
C GLY A 240 -6.94 -12.31 21.15
N SER A 241 -7.43 -12.30 22.40
CA SER A 241 -7.36 -13.44 23.33
C SER A 241 -8.55 -14.40 23.25
N THR A 242 -9.61 -14.06 22.50
CA THR A 242 -10.85 -14.85 22.45
C THR A 242 -10.80 -15.93 21.36
N GLY A 243 -10.62 -17.19 21.77
CA GLY A 243 -10.49 -18.34 20.86
C GLY A 243 -11.71 -18.58 19.95
N LEU A 244 -12.91 -18.29 20.43
CA LEU A 244 -14.16 -18.42 19.66
C LEU A 244 -14.23 -17.41 18.50
N MET A 245 -13.89 -16.14 18.75
CA MET A 245 -13.86 -15.09 17.71
C MET A 245 -12.89 -15.43 16.59
N ARG A 246 -11.74 -15.98 16.95
CA ARG A 246 -10.71 -16.41 16.00
C ARG A 246 -11.19 -17.57 15.10
N GLN A 247 -11.90 -18.55 15.66
CA GLN A 247 -12.49 -19.65 14.89
C GLN A 247 -13.58 -19.14 13.92
N LEU A 248 -14.39 -18.18 14.38
CA LEU A 248 -15.48 -17.61 13.58
C LEU A 248 -14.99 -16.70 12.46
N ALA A 249 -14.01 -15.84 12.71
CA ALA A 249 -13.42 -14.98 11.68
C ALA A 249 -12.77 -15.82 10.56
N THR A 250 -12.14 -16.94 10.93
CA THR A 250 -11.63 -17.94 9.97
C THR A 250 -12.76 -18.50 9.11
N PHE A 251 -13.88 -18.90 9.72
CA PHE A 251 -15.04 -19.46 9.01
C PHE A 251 -15.71 -18.48 8.04
N VAL A 252 -15.77 -17.19 8.39
CA VAL A 252 -16.38 -16.14 7.56
C VAL A 252 -15.53 -15.81 6.33
N THR A 253 -14.21 -15.97 6.42
CA THR A 253 -13.28 -15.42 5.42
C THR A 253 -12.49 -16.48 4.64
N SER A 254 -12.39 -17.71 5.13
CA SER A 254 -11.77 -18.84 4.44
C SER A 254 -12.53 -20.15 4.72
N PRO A 255 -13.15 -20.79 3.72
CA PRO A 255 -13.63 -22.16 3.87
C PRO A 255 -12.41 -23.07 4.03
N SER A 256 -12.36 -23.86 5.11
CA SER A 256 -11.27 -24.81 5.32
C SER A 256 -11.28 -25.91 4.24
N ASP A 257 -10.13 -26.56 4.02
CA ASP A 257 -9.92 -27.58 2.98
C ASP A 257 -11.02 -28.66 2.94
N TRP A 258 -11.57 -29.02 4.11
CA TRP A 258 -12.63 -30.01 4.27
C TRP A 258 -13.97 -29.59 3.65
N PHE A 259 -14.25 -28.28 3.55
CA PHE A 259 -15.55 -27.76 3.09
C PHE A 259 -15.47 -27.00 1.76
N ALA A 260 -14.29 -26.54 1.34
CA ALA A 260 -14.14 -25.76 0.10
C ALA A 260 -14.57 -26.57 -1.15
N TRP A 261 -14.10 -27.81 -1.31
CA TRP A 261 -14.45 -28.65 -2.45
C TRP A 261 -15.95 -29.05 -2.51
N PRO A 262 -16.60 -29.48 -1.41
CA PRO A 262 -18.05 -29.70 -1.41
C PRO A 262 -18.84 -28.43 -1.72
N LEU A 263 -18.45 -27.28 -1.17
CA LEU A 263 -19.18 -26.03 -1.34
C LEU A 263 -19.08 -25.47 -2.77
N ASP A 264 -17.93 -25.59 -3.43
CA ASP A 264 -17.78 -25.20 -4.84
C ASP A 264 -18.65 -26.08 -5.76
N ARG A 265 -18.75 -27.38 -5.46
CA ARG A 265 -19.63 -28.31 -6.20
C ARG A 265 -21.13 -28.08 -5.94
N LEU A 266 -21.46 -27.53 -4.77
CA LEU A 266 -22.83 -27.20 -4.35
C LEU A 266 -23.28 -25.80 -4.80
N SER A 267 -22.36 -24.85 -5.06
CA SER A 267 -22.73 -23.58 -5.71
C SER A 267 -23.21 -23.77 -7.14
N ASP A 268 -22.75 -24.83 -7.81
CA ASP A 268 -23.23 -25.26 -9.13
C ASP A 268 -24.56 -26.03 -9.07
N ALA A 269 -24.95 -26.51 -7.87
CA ALA A 269 -26.17 -27.29 -7.64
C ALA A 269 -26.89 -26.82 -6.36
N LYS A 270 -27.81 -25.85 -6.50
CA LYS A 270 -28.66 -25.33 -5.40
C LYS A 270 -29.39 -26.44 -4.63
N THR A 271 -28.79 -26.94 -3.55
CA THR A 271 -29.38 -27.23 -2.22
C THR A 271 -28.50 -28.22 -1.45
N PHE A 272 -27.81 -27.74 -0.41
CA PHE A 272 -27.54 -28.59 0.76
C PHE A 272 -27.31 -27.72 2.01
N ALA A 273 -28.19 -27.87 2.99
CA ALA A 273 -28.07 -27.29 4.32
C ALA A 273 -27.30 -28.27 5.21
N VAL A 274 -26.22 -27.82 5.87
CA VAL A 274 -25.47 -28.64 6.83
C VAL A 274 -25.32 -27.92 8.17
N ASP A 275 -26.25 -28.26 9.05
CA ASP A 275 -26.15 -28.69 10.45
C ASP A 275 -24.88 -28.48 11.30
N LYS A 276 -24.25 -27.30 11.24
CA LYS A 276 -23.35 -26.80 12.31
C LYS A 276 -23.63 -25.33 12.67
N GLY A 277 -24.89 -24.93 12.58
CA GLY A 277 -25.34 -23.55 12.80
C GLY A 277 -25.30 -23.06 14.26
N SER A 278 -25.26 -23.95 15.26
CA SER A 278 -25.45 -23.55 16.67
C SER A 278 -24.37 -22.62 17.21
N ALA A 279 -23.08 -22.89 16.97
CA ALA A 279 -21.99 -22.05 17.46
C ALA A 279 -21.87 -20.70 16.70
N VAL A 280 -22.34 -20.64 15.44
CA VAL A 280 -22.37 -19.43 14.60
C VAL A 280 -23.58 -18.56 14.94
N GLN A 281 -24.67 -19.20 15.35
CA GLN A 281 -25.92 -18.57 15.76
C GLN A 281 -25.83 -17.99 17.16
N ASP A 282 -25.24 -18.72 18.11
CA ASP A 282 -24.98 -18.19 19.45
C ASP A 282 -24.03 -16.98 19.43
N TRP A 283 -23.14 -16.85 18.44
CA TRP A 283 -22.29 -15.68 18.29
C TRP A 283 -22.99 -14.48 17.63
N TRP A 284 -23.77 -14.71 16.58
CA TRP A 284 -24.58 -13.66 15.93
C TRP A 284 -25.68 -13.12 16.84
N ASP A 285 -26.22 -13.98 17.69
CA ASP A 285 -27.32 -13.66 18.60
C ASP A 285 -26.82 -13.08 19.94
N ASN A 286 -25.60 -13.39 20.41
CA ASN A 286 -25.05 -12.87 21.69
C ASN A 286 -23.94 -11.81 21.54
N THR A 287 -23.35 -11.62 20.35
CA THR A 287 -22.37 -10.56 20.14
C THR A 287 -23.07 -9.39 19.47
N ASN A 288 -23.59 -8.48 20.29
CA ASN A 288 -24.18 -7.21 19.89
C ASN A 288 -23.17 -6.24 19.21
N LEU A 289 -22.05 -6.74 18.68
CA LEU A 289 -21.02 -5.95 18.01
C LEU A 289 -21.49 -5.37 16.68
N PHE A 290 -22.33 -6.14 15.98
CA PHE A 290 -23.04 -5.68 14.81
C PHE A 290 -24.30 -4.94 15.19
N GLY A 291 -25.01 -5.38 16.25
CA GLY A 291 -26.18 -4.69 16.78
C GLY A 291 -25.86 -3.28 17.20
N ASP A 292 -24.93 -3.03 18.12
CA ASP A 292 -24.58 -1.67 18.60
C ASP A 292 -23.83 -0.81 17.57
N PHE A 293 -23.43 -1.39 16.44
CA PHE A 293 -22.84 -0.69 15.28
C PHE A 293 -23.87 -0.37 14.19
N ILE A 294 -25.00 -1.08 14.20
CA ILE A 294 -26.14 -0.91 13.28
C ILE A 294 -27.34 -0.23 13.99
N ASN A 295 -27.44 -0.28 15.31
CA ASN A 295 -28.57 0.16 16.13
C ASN A 295 -28.61 1.68 16.35
N GLU A 296 -28.01 2.48 15.48
CA GLU A 296 -28.26 3.92 15.46
C GLU A 296 -29.55 4.27 14.69
N LEU A 297 -30.48 3.32 14.49
CA LEU A 297 -31.71 3.55 13.74
C LEU A 297 -33.01 2.96 14.28
N GLN A 298 -33.06 2.29 15.44
CA GLN A 298 -34.35 1.80 15.95
C GLN A 298 -34.50 1.97 17.46
N ASP A 299 -34.98 3.15 17.86
CA ASP A 299 -35.90 3.26 19.00
C ASP A 299 -37.20 2.56 18.60
N GLN A 300 -37.49 1.40 19.20
CA GLN A 300 -38.76 1.07 19.87
C GLN A 300 -39.01 -0.44 19.99
N VAL A 301 -39.28 -0.84 21.24
CA VAL A 301 -40.06 -2.00 21.70
C VAL A 301 -39.35 -3.36 21.67
N ILE A 302 -38.86 -3.69 22.86
CA ILE A 302 -38.57 -5.03 23.38
C ILE A 302 -39.91 -5.77 23.52
N ASP A 303 -40.07 -6.88 22.79
CA ASP A 303 -40.87 -8.09 23.14
C ASP A 303 -41.08 -9.06 21.95
N ALA A 304 -40.53 -8.78 20.77
CA ALA A 304 -40.52 -9.69 19.61
C ALA A 304 -39.21 -10.50 19.44
N ALA A 305 -38.37 -10.55 20.48
CA ALA A 305 -36.93 -10.82 20.35
C ALA A 305 -36.53 -12.28 20.03
N GLN A 306 -37.40 -13.28 20.23
CA GLN A 306 -37.01 -14.69 20.01
C GLN A 306 -37.36 -15.23 18.61
N ALA A 307 -38.32 -14.64 17.91
CA ALA A 307 -38.65 -15.03 16.52
C ALA A 307 -37.85 -14.23 15.47
N ALA A 308 -37.43 -13.00 15.81
CA ALA A 308 -36.68 -12.10 14.92
C ALA A 308 -35.19 -12.45 14.78
N ALA A 309 -34.57 -13.09 15.78
CA ALA A 309 -33.15 -13.47 15.72
C ALA A 309 -32.86 -14.43 14.54
N ARG A 310 -33.74 -15.41 14.30
CA ARG A 310 -33.61 -16.36 13.18
C ARG A 310 -33.84 -15.72 11.80
N SER A 311 -34.71 -14.72 11.69
CA SER A 311 -34.95 -14.01 10.42
C SER A 311 -33.88 -12.96 10.14
N GLN A 312 -33.40 -12.24 11.15
CA GLN A 312 -32.31 -11.27 11.03
C GLN A 312 -31.00 -11.93 10.61
N GLN A 313 -30.69 -13.13 11.10
CA GLN A 313 -29.46 -13.82 10.73
C GLN A 313 -29.41 -14.21 9.24
N SER A 314 -30.55 -14.63 8.69
CA SER A 314 -30.69 -14.89 7.25
C SER A 314 -30.61 -13.61 6.43
N ALA A 315 -31.17 -12.50 6.93
CA ALA A 315 -31.14 -11.19 6.28
C ALA A 315 -29.75 -10.54 6.32
N VAL A 316 -28.96 -10.76 7.37
CA VAL A 316 -27.60 -10.23 7.48
C VAL A 316 -26.63 -11.06 6.66
N LYS A 317 -26.78 -12.39 6.64
CA LYS A 317 -26.05 -13.24 5.68
C LYS A 317 -26.39 -12.85 4.24
N GLN A 318 -27.67 -12.65 3.92
CA GLN A 318 -28.10 -12.13 2.61
C GLN A 318 -27.59 -10.72 2.33
N LYS A 319 -27.47 -9.83 3.34
CA LYS A 319 -26.85 -8.51 3.18
C LYS A 319 -25.34 -8.58 2.98
N LEU A 320 -24.63 -9.49 3.65
CA LEU A 320 -23.18 -9.72 3.43
C LEU A 320 -22.92 -10.36 2.06
N GLU A 321 -23.79 -11.28 1.64
CA GLU A 321 -23.79 -11.86 0.30
C GLU A 321 -24.17 -10.80 -0.76
N ALA A 322 -25.13 -9.92 -0.48
CA ALA A 322 -25.49 -8.80 -1.36
C ALA A 322 -24.40 -7.72 -1.42
N MET A 323 -23.77 -7.35 -0.30
CA MET A 323 -22.59 -6.48 -0.28
C MET A 323 -21.39 -7.12 -0.98
N GLY A 324 -21.27 -8.45 -0.90
CA GLY A 324 -20.30 -9.23 -1.66
C GLY A 324 -20.59 -9.31 -3.16
N ALA A 325 -21.86 -9.36 -3.55
CA ALA A 325 -22.30 -9.39 -4.94
C ALA A 325 -22.34 -7.99 -5.61
N LEU A 326 -22.36 -6.92 -4.81
CA LEU A 326 -22.51 -5.53 -5.28
C LEU A 326 -21.26 -4.66 -5.04
N GLY A 327 -20.20 -5.21 -4.42
CA GLY A 327 -19.05 -4.45 -3.93
C GLY A 327 -19.43 -3.51 -2.77
N GLY A 328 -18.46 -2.94 -2.05
CA GLY A 328 -18.70 -2.03 -0.93
C GLY A 328 -19.46 -0.73 -1.27
N ALA A 329 -19.95 -0.57 -2.51
CA ALA A 329 -20.64 0.59 -3.05
C ALA A 329 -21.94 0.97 -2.30
N ASN A 330 -22.56 0.03 -1.58
CA ASN A 330 -23.78 0.27 -0.80
C ASN A 330 -23.53 0.33 0.72
N ALA A 331 -22.30 0.54 1.16
CA ALA A 331 -22.02 0.80 2.58
C ALA A 331 -22.83 2.03 3.03
N ALA A 332 -23.76 1.81 3.97
CA ALA A 332 -24.66 2.85 4.46
C ALA A 332 -23.93 3.92 5.30
N ASN A 333 -22.75 3.58 5.82
CA ASN A 333 -21.90 4.45 6.65
C ASN A 333 -20.44 3.96 6.69
N ALA A 334 -19.53 4.80 7.22
CA ALA A 334 -18.08 4.50 7.32
C ALA A 334 -17.78 3.24 8.14
N SER A 335 -18.64 2.96 9.11
CA SER A 335 -18.66 1.76 9.92
C SER A 335 -18.80 0.49 9.05
N SER A 336 -19.88 0.37 8.28
CA SER A 336 -20.08 -0.75 7.34
C SER A 336 -18.99 -0.84 6.27
N ALA A 337 -18.45 0.31 5.82
CA ALA A 337 -17.33 0.37 4.88
C ALA A 337 -16.03 -0.18 5.47
N LEU A 338 -15.74 0.11 6.75
CA LEU A 338 -14.57 -0.41 7.46
C LEU A 338 -14.60 -1.94 7.53
N LEU A 339 -15.75 -2.52 7.88
CA LEU A 339 -15.91 -3.96 7.92
C LEU A 339 -15.84 -4.60 6.52
N ALA A 340 -16.46 -3.98 5.52
CA ALA A 340 -16.37 -4.42 4.14
C ALA A 340 -14.89 -4.49 3.70
N TRP A 341 -14.10 -3.45 3.99
CA TRP A 341 -12.67 -3.44 3.72
C TRP A 341 -11.90 -4.53 4.48
N LEU A 342 -12.17 -4.71 5.78
CA LEU A 342 -11.54 -5.75 6.61
C LEU A 342 -11.84 -7.18 6.13
N THR A 343 -12.94 -7.37 5.40
CA THR A 343 -13.32 -8.65 4.80
C THR A 343 -12.91 -8.77 3.34
N GLY A 344 -12.09 -7.84 2.83
CA GLY A 344 -11.52 -7.86 1.48
C GLY A 344 -12.46 -7.36 0.38
N GLN A 345 -13.52 -6.62 0.72
CA GLN A 345 -14.41 -6.02 -0.29
C GLN A 345 -13.77 -4.77 -0.91
N SER A 346 -14.03 -4.57 -2.20
CA SER A 346 -13.63 -3.34 -2.90
C SER A 346 -14.41 -2.12 -2.41
N LEU A 347 -13.72 -0.98 -2.29
CA LEU A 347 -14.26 0.31 -1.83
C LEU A 347 -14.28 1.39 -2.91
N GLN A 348 -14.02 1.04 -4.18
CA GLN A 348 -13.76 1.99 -5.26
C GLN A 348 -14.92 2.95 -5.57
N ASN A 349 -16.14 2.64 -5.10
CA ASN A 349 -17.36 3.39 -5.39
C ASN A 349 -17.99 4.05 -4.14
N LEU A 350 -17.23 4.22 -3.05
CA LEU A 350 -17.77 4.87 -1.85
C LEU A 350 -18.00 6.39 -2.07
N PRO A 351 -19.08 6.96 -1.50
CA PRO A 351 -19.26 8.40 -1.43
C PRO A 351 -18.07 9.12 -0.77
N PRO A 352 -17.69 10.35 -1.21
CA PRO A 352 -16.49 11.04 -0.71
C PRO A 352 -16.48 11.31 0.80
N ASP A 353 -17.65 11.58 1.37
CA ASP A 353 -17.86 11.79 2.81
C ASP A 353 -17.62 10.52 3.62
N ILE A 354 -18.16 9.38 3.17
CA ILE A 354 -17.91 8.06 3.75
C ILE A 354 -16.42 7.69 3.63
N LEU A 355 -15.82 7.97 2.48
CA LEU A 355 -14.39 7.73 2.24
C LEU A 355 -13.51 8.57 3.19
N ALA A 356 -13.83 9.85 3.39
CA ALA A 356 -13.09 10.72 4.29
C ALA A 356 -13.19 10.25 5.76
N GLU A 357 -14.36 9.78 6.18
CA GLU A 357 -14.55 9.23 7.52
C GLU A 357 -13.87 7.87 7.69
N LEU A 358 -13.97 6.98 6.71
CA LEU A 358 -13.24 5.71 6.65
C LEU A 358 -11.72 5.96 6.76
N ASN A 359 -11.19 6.94 6.03
CA ASN A 359 -9.77 7.30 6.11
C ASN A 359 -9.33 7.73 7.51
N ARG A 360 -10.22 8.36 8.29
CA ARG A 360 -9.94 8.66 9.71
C ARG A 360 -9.98 7.39 10.56
N GLY A 361 -11.01 6.56 10.41
CA GLY A 361 -11.13 5.33 11.20
C GLY A 361 -10.01 4.32 10.93
N THR A 362 -9.58 4.19 9.69
CA THR A 362 -8.48 3.31 9.29
C THR A 362 -7.14 3.82 9.82
N LYS A 363 -6.90 5.14 9.83
CA LYS A 363 -5.77 5.73 10.56
C LYS A 363 -5.78 5.37 12.03
N THR A 364 -6.92 5.53 12.70
CA THR A 364 -7.02 5.19 14.12
C THR A 364 -6.83 3.70 14.39
N LEU A 365 -7.39 2.83 13.55
CA LEU A 365 -7.19 1.38 13.65
C LEU A 365 -5.70 1.02 13.53
N MET A 366 -4.99 1.60 12.56
CA MET A 366 -3.54 1.39 12.39
C MET A 366 -2.74 1.82 13.61
N TRP A 367 -3.07 2.98 14.20
CA TRP A 367 -2.45 3.44 15.45
C TRP A 367 -2.76 2.51 16.61
N ALA A 368 -4.01 2.08 16.77
CA ALA A 368 -4.42 1.18 17.83
C ALA A 368 -3.68 -0.17 17.73
N ILE A 369 -3.61 -0.74 16.53
CA ILE A 369 -2.83 -1.96 16.26
C ILE A 369 -1.36 -1.72 16.59
N ALA A 370 -0.78 -0.62 16.13
CA ALA A 370 0.62 -0.31 16.41
C ALA A 370 0.89 -0.13 17.91
N MET A 371 0.04 0.56 18.66
CA MET A 371 0.18 0.71 20.12
C MET A 371 0.12 -0.63 20.84
N LEU A 372 -0.87 -1.46 20.50
CA LEU A 372 -1.01 -2.80 21.06
C LEU A 372 0.23 -3.64 20.78
N THR A 373 0.52 -3.83 19.50
CA THR A 373 1.46 -4.85 19.01
C THR A 373 2.92 -4.47 19.28
N ASN A 374 3.19 -3.17 19.36
CA ASN A 374 4.53 -2.66 19.65
C ASN A 374 4.73 -2.31 21.12
N SER A 375 3.74 -2.49 22.00
CA SER A 375 3.95 -2.34 23.44
C SER A 375 4.98 -3.34 23.96
N ASN A 376 5.86 -2.88 24.85
CA ASN A 376 7.01 -3.66 25.29
C ASN A 376 6.54 -4.96 25.96
N GLY A 377 6.87 -6.10 25.35
CA GLY A 377 6.49 -7.42 25.85
C GLY A 377 5.23 -8.03 25.21
N TRP A 378 4.42 -7.28 24.45
CA TRP A 378 3.24 -7.87 23.80
C TRP A 378 3.65 -8.97 22.82
N ARG A 379 2.92 -10.08 22.86
CA ARG A 379 2.91 -11.15 21.86
C ARG A 379 1.46 -11.57 21.64
N PRO A 380 1.12 -12.11 20.45
CA PRO A 380 -0.18 -12.73 20.26
C PRO A 380 -0.43 -13.78 21.35
N PRO A 381 -1.64 -13.84 21.93
CA PRO A 381 -1.95 -14.74 23.04
C PRO A 381 -1.88 -16.21 22.65
N LYS A 382 -2.05 -16.52 21.36
CA LYS A 382 -1.83 -17.85 20.79
C LYS A 382 -1.12 -17.72 19.43
N PRO A 383 -0.19 -18.62 19.09
CA PRO A 383 0.35 -18.74 17.74
C PRO A 383 -0.78 -18.82 16.72
N TYR A 384 -0.59 -18.22 15.54
CA TYR A 384 -1.55 -18.30 14.44
C TYR A 384 -1.00 -19.18 13.32
N ASP A 385 -1.41 -20.45 13.33
CA ASP A 385 -0.77 -21.53 12.56
C ASP A 385 -0.69 -21.25 11.06
N ARG A 386 -1.72 -20.60 10.49
CA ARG A 386 -1.75 -20.24 9.07
C ARG A 386 -0.60 -19.29 8.68
N MET A 387 -0.01 -18.56 9.62
CA MET A 387 1.14 -17.67 9.37
C MET A 387 2.43 -18.38 9.03
N THR A 388 2.55 -19.67 9.39
CA THR A 388 3.76 -20.46 9.16
C THR A 388 3.71 -21.30 7.89
N GLY A 389 2.58 -21.27 7.16
CA GLY A 389 2.32 -22.07 5.97
C GLY A 389 2.22 -21.28 4.66
N THR A 390 1.45 -21.81 3.71
CA THR A 390 1.23 -21.25 2.37
C THR A 390 0.21 -20.10 2.34
N ALA A 391 0.05 -19.41 3.46
CA ALA A 391 -0.92 -18.34 3.57
C ALA A 391 -0.61 -17.20 2.62
N ARG A 392 -1.66 -16.71 1.96
CA ARG A 392 -1.61 -15.54 1.08
C ARG A 392 -2.57 -14.48 1.56
N ALA A 393 -2.30 -13.22 1.23
CA ALA A 393 -3.31 -12.19 1.43
C ALA A 393 -4.56 -12.51 0.62
N LEU A 394 -5.73 -12.27 1.18
CA LEU A 394 -6.96 -12.29 0.40
C LEU A 394 -6.89 -11.20 -0.67
N PRO A 395 -7.00 -11.53 -1.98
CA PRO A 395 -7.16 -10.50 -3.01
C PRO A 395 -8.45 -9.72 -2.73
N MET A 396 -8.42 -8.41 -2.95
CA MET A 396 -9.63 -7.61 -2.90
C MET A 396 -10.65 -8.19 -3.91
N LYS A 397 -11.90 -8.37 -3.49
CA LYS A 397 -12.97 -9.00 -4.30
C LYS A 397 -13.33 -8.16 -5.51
N THR A 398 -12.55 -8.36 -6.56
CA THR A 398 -12.78 -8.02 -7.95
C THR A 398 -12.30 -9.22 -8.75
N PRO A 399 -12.89 -9.53 -9.92
CA PRO A 399 -12.32 -10.50 -10.83
C PRO A 399 -10.79 -10.34 -10.93
N VAL A 400 -10.05 -11.43 -10.80
CA VAL A 400 -8.58 -11.45 -10.90
C VAL A 400 -8.17 -11.85 -12.32
N ILE A 401 -6.88 -11.68 -12.63
CA ILE A 401 -6.31 -12.10 -13.91
C ILE A 401 -6.43 -13.62 -14.02
N ASP A 402 -7.03 -14.11 -15.12
CA ASP A 402 -7.04 -15.53 -15.46
C ASP A 402 -5.67 -15.93 -16.07
N PRO A 403 -4.83 -16.70 -15.36
CA PRO A 403 -3.50 -17.07 -15.88
C PRO A 403 -3.55 -17.95 -17.15
N ALA A 404 -4.69 -18.57 -17.47
CA ALA A 404 -4.84 -19.42 -18.65
C ALA A 404 -5.02 -18.61 -19.94
N VAL A 405 -5.62 -17.42 -19.86
CA VAL A 405 -6.01 -16.64 -21.05
C VAL A 405 -5.61 -15.16 -21.00
N GLN A 406 -5.22 -14.64 -19.83
CA GLN A 406 -4.79 -13.25 -19.67
C GLN A 406 -3.30 -13.16 -19.30
N PRO A 407 -2.52 -12.30 -19.97
CA PRO A 407 -1.10 -12.13 -19.67
C PRO A 407 -0.90 -11.33 -18.39
N ARG A 408 0.17 -11.66 -17.65
CA ARG A 408 0.70 -10.73 -16.65
C ARG A 408 1.40 -9.56 -17.33
N MET A 409 1.62 -8.47 -16.59
CA MET A 409 2.47 -7.37 -17.07
C MET A 409 3.92 -7.58 -16.58
N PRO A 410 4.91 -7.66 -17.49
CA PRO A 410 6.33 -7.66 -17.12
C PRO A 410 6.74 -6.46 -16.28
N TRP A 411 7.73 -6.63 -15.42
CA TRP A 411 8.24 -5.60 -14.52
C TRP A 411 9.75 -5.43 -14.70
N GLN A 412 10.13 -4.37 -15.41
CA GLN A 412 11.51 -3.91 -15.59
C GLN A 412 11.80 -2.79 -14.59
N ASP A 413 12.91 -2.87 -13.86
CA ASP A 413 13.26 -1.89 -12.83
C ASP A 413 14.74 -2.02 -12.41
N VAL A 414 15.25 -1.01 -11.68
CA VAL A 414 16.64 -0.95 -11.23
C VAL A 414 16.72 -0.80 -9.71
N HIS A 415 17.64 -1.56 -9.11
CA HIS A 415 17.94 -1.51 -7.68
C HIS A 415 19.44 -1.62 -7.45
N CYS A 416 19.93 -1.25 -6.26
CA CYS A 416 21.32 -1.47 -5.90
C CYS A 416 21.47 -1.98 -4.47
N ARG A 417 22.54 -2.74 -4.24
CA ARG A 417 23.07 -3.14 -2.93
C ARG A 417 24.34 -2.36 -2.67
N ILE A 418 24.48 -1.88 -1.45
CA ILE A 418 25.60 -1.07 -0.97
C ILE A 418 26.17 -1.72 0.30
N GLU A 419 27.49 -1.89 0.33
CA GLU A 419 28.28 -2.23 1.50
C GLU A 419 29.34 -1.16 1.74
N GLY A 420 29.62 -0.85 3.01
CA GLY A 420 30.64 0.11 3.40
C GLY A 420 30.07 1.39 4.00
N PRO A 421 30.84 2.49 3.98
CA PRO A 421 30.53 3.71 4.72
C PRO A 421 29.13 4.31 4.48
N SER A 422 28.59 4.24 3.26
CA SER A 422 27.30 4.86 2.90
C SER A 422 26.07 4.12 3.42
N VAL A 423 26.24 2.90 3.92
CA VAL A 423 25.16 2.19 4.66
C VAL A 423 24.73 3.01 5.89
N TYR A 424 25.66 3.74 6.50
CA TYR A 424 25.37 4.69 7.58
C TYR A 424 24.22 5.64 7.26
N ASP A 425 24.26 6.29 6.09
CA ASP A 425 23.26 7.32 5.76
C ASP A 425 21.90 6.69 5.45
N LEU A 426 21.88 5.49 4.87
CA LEU A 426 20.64 4.74 4.62
C LEU A 426 20.01 4.22 5.93
N SER A 427 20.83 3.68 6.83
CA SER A 427 20.40 3.30 8.19
C SER A 427 19.83 4.50 8.94
N LYS A 428 20.54 5.63 8.91
CA LYS A 428 20.10 6.87 9.56
C LYS A 428 18.76 7.35 8.99
N ASN A 429 18.56 7.28 7.67
CA ASN A 429 17.29 7.66 7.04
C ASN A 429 16.12 6.80 7.56
N PHE A 430 16.35 5.50 7.73
CA PHE A 430 15.34 4.61 8.31
C PHE A 430 15.07 4.94 9.78
N VAL A 431 16.13 5.04 10.59
CA VAL A 431 16.05 5.29 12.04
C VAL A 431 15.35 6.60 12.36
N ASP A 432 15.76 7.70 11.73
CA ASP A 432 15.19 9.02 11.99
C ASP A 432 13.70 9.03 11.69
N ARG A 433 13.32 8.41 10.56
CA ARG A 433 11.92 8.34 10.14
C ARG A 433 11.09 7.40 11.00
N TRP A 434 11.64 6.25 11.38
CA TRP A 434 11.00 5.33 12.31
C TRP A 434 10.69 6.03 13.64
N ASN A 435 11.68 6.70 14.21
CA ASN A 435 11.52 7.43 15.47
C ASN A 435 10.55 8.61 15.32
N ALA A 436 10.53 9.29 14.17
CA ALA A 436 9.54 10.33 13.87
C ALA A 436 8.10 9.79 13.82
N VAL A 437 7.87 8.69 13.09
CA VAL A 437 6.56 8.03 13.00
C VAL A 437 6.11 7.53 14.36
N ALA A 438 7.01 6.93 15.13
CA ALA A 438 6.68 6.47 16.47
C ALA A 438 6.34 7.63 17.43
N ASN A 439 7.00 8.79 17.33
CA ASN A 439 6.61 9.98 18.10
C ASN A 439 5.21 10.48 17.71
N GLN A 440 4.92 10.50 16.41
CA GLN A 440 3.64 10.93 15.89
C GLN A 440 2.51 10.03 16.42
N TYR A 441 2.69 8.72 16.32
CA TYR A 441 1.73 7.72 16.80
C TYR A 441 1.45 7.84 18.31
N GLU A 442 2.50 8.04 19.13
CA GLU A 442 2.33 8.23 20.57
C GLU A 442 1.57 9.53 20.88
N ALA A 443 1.87 10.64 20.20
CA ALA A 443 1.17 11.92 20.37
C ALA A 443 -0.31 11.83 19.98
N GLU A 444 -0.61 11.14 18.89
CA GLU A 444 -1.98 10.92 18.39
C GLU A 444 -2.77 9.93 19.28
N SER A 445 -2.11 8.91 19.84
CA SER A 445 -2.74 7.95 20.77
C SER A 445 -3.31 8.62 22.02
N ALA A 446 -2.65 9.67 22.53
CA ALA A 446 -3.13 10.45 23.67
C ALA A 446 -4.44 11.18 23.33
N GLN A 447 -4.61 11.64 22.09
CA GLN A 447 -5.85 12.28 21.62
C GLN A 447 -7.00 11.26 21.53
N TYR A 448 -6.72 10.06 21.02
CA TYR A 448 -7.71 8.97 20.93
C TYR A 448 -8.20 8.49 22.30
N ARG A 449 -7.30 8.30 23.27
CA ARG A 449 -7.66 7.94 24.65
C ARG A 449 -8.64 8.94 25.28
N ASN A 450 -8.33 10.23 25.12
CA ASN A 450 -9.18 11.32 25.63
C ASN A 450 -10.55 11.38 24.94
N ALA A 451 -10.64 10.94 23.68
CA ALA A 451 -11.90 10.88 22.94
C ALA A 451 -12.79 9.70 23.38
N ILE A 452 -12.22 8.51 23.62
CA ILE A 452 -12.97 7.34 24.11
C ILE A 452 -13.40 7.51 25.57
N SER A 453 -12.56 8.07 26.44
CA SER A 453 -12.87 8.17 27.87
C SER A 453 -14.03 9.14 28.19
N ARG A 454 -14.46 9.96 27.23
CA ARG A 454 -15.52 10.97 27.38
C ARG A 454 -16.89 10.52 26.84
N THR A 455 -17.03 9.28 26.36
CA THR A 455 -18.28 8.82 25.74
C THR A 455 -19.33 8.37 26.75
N SER A 456 -20.14 9.31 27.22
CA SER A 456 -21.48 9.07 27.79
C SER A 456 -22.46 10.16 27.32
N ALA A 457 -22.75 10.21 26.01
CA ALA A 457 -23.93 10.87 25.42
C ALA A 457 -23.92 10.70 23.89
N ALA A 458 -25.10 10.55 23.28
CA ALA A 458 -25.32 10.54 21.84
C ALA A 458 -24.78 11.83 21.18
N MET A 459 -23.97 11.73 20.12
CA MET A 459 -23.25 12.85 19.51
C MET A 459 -22.96 12.60 18.01
N PRO A 460 -22.88 13.63 17.12
CA PRO A 460 -22.76 13.42 15.67
C PRO A 460 -21.32 13.25 15.14
N GLY A 461 -21.15 12.38 14.14
CA GLY A 461 -19.94 12.25 13.31
C GLY A 461 -18.80 11.43 13.95
N SER A 462 -17.56 11.65 13.47
CA SER A 462 -16.33 10.85 13.65
C SER A 462 -16.04 10.11 14.97
N GLN A 463 -16.71 10.44 16.08
CA GLN A 463 -16.66 9.71 17.35
C GLN A 463 -17.43 8.38 17.32
N ALA A 464 -18.47 8.24 16.48
CA ALA A 464 -19.22 6.98 16.32
C ALA A 464 -18.37 5.85 15.71
N LEU A 465 -17.54 6.17 14.71
CA LEU A 465 -16.60 5.21 14.13
C LEU A 465 -15.52 4.79 15.14
N LEU A 466 -15.07 5.73 16.00
CA LEU A 466 -14.07 5.47 17.03
C LEU A 466 -14.62 4.61 18.17
N SER A 467 -15.87 4.84 18.58
CA SER A 467 -16.55 4.01 19.59
C SER A 467 -16.89 2.61 19.03
N GLY A 468 -17.33 2.52 17.76
CA GLY A 468 -17.51 1.26 17.05
C GLY A 468 -16.21 0.46 16.94
N LEU A 469 -15.10 1.12 16.63
CA LEU A 469 -13.77 0.51 16.62
C LEU A 469 -13.36 0.03 18.02
N ALA A 470 -13.58 0.83 19.07
CA ALA A 470 -13.26 0.42 20.44
C ALA A 470 -14.07 -0.82 20.87
N ARG A 471 -15.37 -0.86 20.54
CA ARG A 471 -16.23 -2.05 20.76
C ARG A 471 -15.74 -3.26 19.97
N LEU A 472 -15.36 -3.07 18.71
CA LEU A 472 -14.79 -4.12 17.86
C LEU A 472 -13.55 -4.74 18.52
N LEU A 473 -12.58 -3.90 18.89
CA LEU A 473 -11.36 -4.34 19.56
C LEU A 473 -11.67 -5.05 20.90
N GLY A 474 -12.58 -4.49 21.69
CA GLY A 474 -13.01 -5.09 22.97
C GLY A 474 -13.56 -6.51 22.82
N ALA A 475 -14.38 -6.77 21.80
CA ALA A 475 -14.94 -8.11 21.56
C ALA A 475 -13.91 -9.12 21.07
N LEU A 476 -12.92 -8.64 20.33
CA LEU A 476 -11.76 -9.44 19.96
C LEU A 476 -10.86 -9.70 21.17
N GLY A 477 -11.15 -9.14 22.35
CA GLY A 477 -10.31 -9.25 23.54
C GLY A 477 -9.00 -8.48 23.36
N ILE A 478 -9.01 -7.42 22.55
CA ILE A 478 -7.89 -6.50 22.35
C ILE A 478 -8.07 -5.32 23.31
N THR A 479 -7.24 -5.28 24.34
CA THR A 479 -7.16 -4.15 25.27
C THR A 479 -5.96 -3.30 24.89
N LEU A 480 -6.20 -2.03 24.58
CA LEU A 480 -5.12 -1.09 24.29
C LEU A 480 -4.40 -0.71 25.59
N PRO A 481 -3.07 -0.81 25.63
CA PRO A 481 -2.29 -0.40 26.79
C PRO A 481 -2.48 1.10 27.07
N ALA A 482 -2.59 1.46 28.35
CA ALA A 482 -2.78 2.85 28.76
C ALA A 482 -1.59 3.73 28.34
N ASP A 483 -0.35 3.23 28.52
CA ASP A 483 0.88 3.93 28.17
C ASP A 483 1.80 3.00 27.37
N ALA A 484 1.54 2.87 26.06
CA ALA A 484 2.47 2.20 25.15
C ALA A 484 3.58 3.17 24.75
N THR A 485 4.82 2.70 24.92
CA THR A 485 5.99 3.31 24.28
C THR A 485 6.33 2.45 23.06
N LEU A 486 6.42 3.09 21.90
CA LEU A 486 6.85 2.43 20.68
C LEU A 486 8.37 2.23 20.70
N PRO A 487 8.87 1.13 20.09
CA PRO A 487 10.29 0.83 20.09
C PRO A 487 11.06 1.96 19.42
N ARG A 488 12.02 2.52 20.16
CA ARG A 488 12.95 3.51 19.62
C ARG A 488 14.19 2.82 19.10
N LEU A 489 14.59 3.19 17.90
CA LEU A 489 15.86 2.76 17.34
C LEU A 489 16.94 3.70 17.86
N THR A 490 17.63 3.26 18.91
CA THR A 490 18.75 3.97 19.55
C THR A 490 19.91 3.00 19.80
N GLY A 491 21.07 3.52 20.25
CA GLY A 491 22.21 2.68 20.64
C GLY A 491 22.73 1.79 19.49
N SER A 492 22.74 0.47 19.69
CA SER A 492 23.25 -0.53 18.75
C SER A 492 22.59 -0.53 17.36
N HIS A 493 21.38 0.03 17.23
CA HIS A 493 20.68 0.17 15.94
C HIS A 493 21.18 1.35 15.10
N VAL A 494 21.89 2.29 15.72
CA VAL A 494 22.43 3.48 15.05
C VAL A 494 23.92 3.29 14.91
N LEU A 495 24.40 3.30 13.67
CA LEU A 495 25.84 3.35 13.45
C LEU A 495 26.39 4.63 14.11
N THR A 496 27.37 4.48 15.00
CA THR A 496 28.07 5.62 15.60
C THR A 496 29.15 6.18 14.68
N ARG A 497 29.58 5.38 13.70
CA ARG A 497 30.52 5.75 12.65
C ARG A 497 30.24 4.96 11.38
N PRO A 498 30.62 5.49 10.20
CA PRO A 498 30.58 4.74 8.95
C PRO A 498 31.33 3.40 9.07
N ALA A 499 30.81 2.37 8.41
CA ALA A 499 31.47 1.07 8.34
C ALA A 499 32.84 1.16 7.65
N ALA A 500 33.69 0.15 7.84
CA ALA A 500 34.98 0.07 7.13
C ALA A 500 34.80 0.04 5.61
N ALA A 501 35.84 0.44 4.87
CA ALA A 501 35.84 0.37 3.42
C ALA A 501 35.64 -1.09 2.95
N ALA A 502 34.66 -1.30 2.07
CA ALA A 502 34.28 -2.57 1.49
C ALA A 502 34.55 -2.66 -0.03
N GLY A 503 34.84 -1.54 -0.68
CA GLY A 503 35.08 -1.46 -2.12
C GLY A 503 35.75 -0.17 -2.56
N LYS A 504 35.66 0.14 -3.85
CA LYS A 504 36.36 1.29 -4.49
C LYS A 504 35.42 2.43 -4.92
N CYS A 505 34.11 2.28 -4.74
CA CYS A 505 33.14 3.28 -5.17
C CYS A 505 33.02 4.42 -4.16
N THR A 506 32.89 5.65 -4.67
CA THR A 506 32.43 6.79 -3.87
C THR A 506 30.93 6.94 -4.06
N VAL A 507 30.17 6.97 -2.96
CA VAL A 507 28.70 6.98 -2.96
C VAL A 507 28.20 8.14 -2.10
N GLN A 508 27.20 8.87 -2.60
CA GLN A 508 26.46 9.87 -1.86
C GLN A 508 24.98 9.49 -1.82
N ILE A 509 24.39 9.45 -0.62
CA ILE A 509 22.97 9.14 -0.44
C ILE A 509 22.15 10.42 -0.55
N MET A 510 21.14 10.38 -1.41
CA MET A 510 20.29 11.52 -1.73
C MET A 510 18.85 11.22 -1.33
N ARG A 511 18.11 12.26 -0.92
CA ARG A 511 16.68 12.12 -0.64
C ARG A 511 15.89 13.37 -1.02
N SER A 512 14.59 13.16 -1.13
CA SER A 512 13.58 14.22 -1.17
C SER A 512 12.77 14.16 0.13
N ALA A 513 12.70 15.27 0.87
CA ALA A 513 11.97 15.35 2.14
C ALA A 513 11.39 16.74 2.35
N SER A 514 10.10 16.80 2.72
CA SER A 514 9.43 18.05 3.09
C SER A 514 10.04 18.66 4.35
N LYS A 515 9.83 19.97 4.57
CA LYS A 515 10.19 20.62 5.84
C LYS A 515 9.44 19.96 6.99
N THR A 516 8.17 19.63 6.79
CA THR A 516 7.35 18.90 7.78
C THR A 516 8.02 17.59 8.20
N LEU A 517 8.44 16.74 7.25
CA LEU A 517 9.13 15.49 7.56
C LEU A 517 10.46 15.73 8.28
N GLN A 518 11.28 16.67 7.79
CA GLN A 518 12.56 16.98 8.43
C GLN A 518 12.40 17.48 9.88
N ASN A 519 11.38 18.29 10.15
CA ASN A 519 11.09 18.80 11.49
C ASN A 519 10.62 17.68 12.44
N LEU A 520 9.83 16.72 11.95
CA LEU A 520 9.45 15.54 12.72
C LEU A 520 10.68 14.68 13.05
N GLU A 521 11.56 14.45 12.08
CA GLU A 521 12.84 13.73 12.27
C GLU A 521 13.78 14.48 13.24
N ALA A 522 13.83 15.81 13.20
CA ALA A 522 14.61 16.63 14.14
C ALA A 522 14.04 16.56 15.56
N SER A 523 12.73 16.70 15.72
CA SER A 523 12.03 16.57 17.00
C SER A 523 12.24 15.19 17.62
N ALA A 524 12.19 14.12 16.81
CA ALA A 524 12.48 12.75 17.28
C ALA A 524 13.92 12.56 17.78
N ARG A 525 14.88 13.32 17.24
CA ARG A 525 16.26 13.38 17.73
C ARG A 525 16.44 14.32 18.93
N ARG A 526 15.37 14.93 19.44
CA ARG A 526 15.40 16.00 20.45
C ARG A 526 16.24 17.22 20.00
N SER A 527 16.28 17.46 18.70
CA SER A 527 16.86 18.68 18.13
C SER A 527 15.78 19.75 17.97
N HIS A 528 16.12 20.99 18.31
CA HIS A 528 15.26 22.16 18.09
C HIS A 528 15.51 22.84 16.73
N GLU A 529 16.41 22.29 15.92
CA GLU A 529 16.72 22.80 14.59
C GLU A 529 15.53 22.60 13.65
N LYS A 530 15.06 23.69 13.04
CA LYS A 530 13.97 23.66 12.06
C LYS A 530 14.54 23.72 10.65
N ALA A 531 14.02 22.88 9.77
CA ALA A 531 14.38 22.89 8.36
C ALA A 531 13.92 24.20 7.71
N ALA A 532 14.88 25.00 7.24
CA ALA A 532 14.59 26.24 6.50
C ALA A 532 13.95 25.95 5.13
N ARG A 533 14.33 24.84 4.48
CA ARG A 533 13.92 24.46 3.13
C ARG A 533 13.67 22.95 3.01
N PRO A 534 12.79 22.51 2.09
CA PRO A 534 12.66 21.09 1.78
C PRO A 534 13.95 20.55 1.18
N GLN A 535 14.30 19.30 1.49
CA GLN A 535 15.38 18.60 0.82
C GLN A 535 14.90 18.15 -0.57
N ASN A 536 15.62 18.60 -1.58
CA ASN A 536 15.40 18.31 -3.00
C ASN A 536 16.67 17.74 -3.63
N ASN A 537 17.40 16.90 -2.87
CA ASN A 537 18.74 16.45 -3.25
C ASN A 537 18.72 15.55 -4.49
N CYS A 538 17.69 14.73 -4.68
CA CYS A 538 17.55 13.91 -5.89
C CYS A 538 17.45 14.78 -7.16
N LEU A 539 16.65 15.85 -7.12
CA LEU A 539 16.57 16.83 -8.22
C LEU A 539 17.91 17.52 -8.43
N LYS A 540 18.54 17.98 -7.34
CA LYS A 540 19.86 18.63 -7.38
C LYS A 540 20.91 17.74 -8.06
N ALA A 541 20.99 16.46 -7.68
CA ALA A 541 21.88 15.49 -8.32
C ALA A 541 21.54 15.25 -9.79
N MET A 542 20.26 15.08 -10.14
CA MET A 542 19.85 14.83 -11.52
C MET A 542 20.24 15.99 -12.45
N LEU A 543 19.95 17.24 -12.06
CA LEU A 543 20.37 18.41 -12.84
C LEU A 543 21.89 18.51 -12.97
N LYS A 544 22.62 18.16 -11.91
CA LYS A 544 24.08 18.16 -11.92
C LYS A 544 24.66 17.06 -12.83
N ALA A 545 24.06 15.86 -12.87
CA ALA A 545 24.40 14.83 -13.88
C ALA A 545 24.21 15.37 -15.28
N ILE A 546 23.04 15.95 -15.55
CA ILE A 546 22.68 16.44 -16.88
C ILE A 546 23.65 17.53 -17.32
N ALA A 547 23.91 18.52 -16.47
CA ALA A 547 24.79 19.64 -16.77
C ALA A 547 26.27 19.24 -16.91
N SER A 548 26.70 18.17 -16.22
CA SER A 548 28.09 17.68 -16.28
C SER A 548 28.32 16.59 -17.32
N ALA A 549 27.27 16.06 -17.95
CA ALA A 549 27.37 15.04 -18.98
C ALA A 549 28.23 15.52 -20.16
N ARG A 550 29.22 14.71 -20.56
CA ARG A 550 30.16 15.04 -21.65
C ARG A 550 29.86 14.35 -22.98
N HIS A 551 29.08 13.27 -22.95
CA HIS A 551 28.86 12.41 -24.10
C HIS A 551 27.37 12.15 -24.33
N PHE A 552 26.74 11.39 -23.45
CA PHE A 552 25.31 11.07 -23.54
C PHE A 552 24.73 10.92 -22.13
N ILE A 553 23.40 10.93 -22.06
CA ILE A 553 22.63 10.66 -20.86
C ILE A 553 21.66 9.53 -21.20
N TYR A 554 21.63 8.49 -20.37
CA TYR A 554 20.62 7.45 -20.42
C TYR A 554 19.65 7.66 -19.25
N ILE A 555 18.35 7.78 -19.56
CA ILE A 555 17.30 7.96 -18.57
C ILE A 555 16.30 6.83 -18.75
N GLU A 556 16.16 6.01 -17.72
CA GLU A 556 15.08 5.04 -17.57
C GLU A 556 14.26 5.46 -16.35
N GLY A 557 12.99 5.79 -16.57
CA GLY A 557 12.12 6.27 -15.52
C GLY A 557 10.67 5.92 -15.82
N GLN A 558 9.92 5.53 -14.79
CA GLN A 558 8.49 5.27 -14.91
C GLN A 558 7.71 6.49 -15.39
N PHE A 559 8.21 7.69 -15.05
CA PHE A 559 7.60 8.96 -15.42
C PHE A 559 8.62 9.86 -16.11
N PHE A 560 8.13 10.64 -17.07
CA PHE A 560 8.89 11.71 -17.70
C PHE A 560 8.05 13.00 -17.74
N GLN A 561 7.68 13.48 -16.54
CA GLN A 561 6.98 14.74 -16.36
C GLN A 561 7.96 15.77 -15.77
N ALA A 562 8.26 16.81 -16.53
CA ALA A 562 9.18 17.88 -16.16
C ALA A 562 8.54 19.26 -16.42
N SER A 563 9.23 20.34 -16.01
CA SER A 563 8.83 21.70 -16.40
C SER A 563 9.10 21.89 -17.90
N TYR A 564 8.06 22.18 -18.69
CA TYR A 564 8.15 22.32 -20.14
C TYR A 564 8.64 23.70 -20.62
N GLY A 565 9.18 24.54 -19.73
CA GLY A 565 9.55 25.92 -20.06
C GLY A 565 8.34 26.81 -20.31
N ALA A 566 8.49 27.86 -21.12
CA ALA A 566 7.40 28.77 -21.46
C ALA A 566 6.43 28.13 -22.48
N SER A 567 5.14 28.25 -22.21
CA SER A 567 4.08 27.80 -23.12
C SER A 567 4.18 28.49 -24.47
N GLY A 568 4.54 27.75 -25.53
CA GLY A 568 4.21 28.14 -26.89
C GLY A 568 2.72 27.92 -27.17
N ALA A 569 2.15 28.65 -28.12
CA ALA A 569 0.78 28.38 -28.57
C ALA A 569 0.71 26.94 -29.12
N VAL A 570 0.05 26.03 -28.40
CA VAL A 570 -0.23 24.69 -28.90
C VAL A 570 -1.31 24.82 -29.96
N GLN A 571 -0.88 25.00 -31.21
CA GLN A 571 -1.74 25.11 -32.39
C GLN A 571 -2.07 23.75 -33.03
N ALA A 572 -1.75 22.63 -32.36
CA ALA A 572 -2.11 21.31 -32.84
C ALA A 572 -3.31 20.78 -32.06
N GLY A 573 -4.37 20.39 -32.78
CA GLY A 573 -5.46 19.62 -32.18
C GLY A 573 -4.92 18.37 -31.50
N LEU A 574 -5.44 18.04 -30.32
CA LEU A 574 -4.99 16.89 -29.53
C LEU A 574 -5.05 15.61 -30.37
N SER A 575 -3.90 15.04 -30.72
CA SER A 575 -3.81 13.77 -31.45
C SER A 575 -3.76 12.58 -30.48
N GLY A 576 -4.20 11.41 -30.95
CA GLY A 576 -4.06 10.16 -30.20
C GLY A 576 -5.09 9.93 -29.08
N PRO A 577 -4.87 8.92 -28.21
CA PRO A 577 -5.81 8.48 -27.17
C PRO A 577 -6.20 9.58 -26.16
N MET A 578 -5.31 10.55 -25.94
CA MET A 578 -5.55 11.69 -25.06
C MET A 578 -6.63 12.63 -25.61
N GLY A 579 -6.76 12.73 -26.94
CA GLY A 579 -7.83 13.50 -27.57
C GLY A 579 -9.21 12.90 -27.29
N SER A 580 -9.34 11.56 -27.31
CA SER A 580 -10.61 10.88 -26.97
C SER A 580 -10.97 10.97 -25.49
N LEU A 581 -9.99 11.11 -24.60
CA LEU A 581 -10.23 11.28 -23.15
C LEU A 581 -10.77 12.66 -22.78
N LEU A 582 -10.71 13.62 -23.71
CA LEU A 582 -11.17 15.01 -23.51
C LEU A 582 -12.29 15.41 -24.50
N GLU A 583 -12.45 14.68 -25.61
CA GLU A 583 -13.45 14.92 -26.64
C GLU A 583 -14.39 13.71 -26.79
N LEU A 584 -15.59 13.82 -26.23
CA LEU A 584 -16.61 12.78 -26.34
C LEU A 584 -17.02 12.48 -27.79
N SER A 585 -16.81 13.42 -28.71
CA SER A 585 -17.08 13.25 -30.14
C SER A 585 -16.29 12.11 -30.78
N ARG A 586 -15.21 11.65 -30.14
CA ARG A 586 -14.38 10.54 -30.59
C ARG A 586 -14.83 9.18 -30.06
N SER A 587 -15.84 9.12 -29.18
CA SER A 587 -16.42 7.84 -28.76
C SER A 587 -17.10 7.17 -29.96
N PRO A 588 -16.89 5.85 -30.20
CA PRO A 588 -17.49 5.14 -31.33
C PRO A 588 -19.02 5.25 -31.41
N ALA A 589 -19.68 5.43 -30.27
CA ALA A 589 -21.13 5.54 -30.17
C ALA A 589 -21.65 7.00 -30.10
N TYR A 590 -20.78 8.00 -30.21
CA TYR A 590 -21.15 9.41 -30.09
C TYR A 590 -22.25 9.84 -31.07
N LEU A 591 -22.11 9.49 -32.35
CA LEU A 591 -23.10 9.86 -33.37
C LEU A 591 -24.50 9.33 -33.06
N ARG A 592 -24.58 8.21 -32.35
CA ARG A 592 -25.83 7.55 -31.96
C ARG A 592 -26.51 8.24 -30.80
N PHE A 593 -25.76 8.60 -29.76
CA PHE A 593 -26.33 9.10 -28.50
C PHE A 593 -26.28 10.62 -28.32
N LYS A 594 -25.49 11.36 -29.11
CA LYS A 594 -25.36 12.82 -29.01
C LYS A 594 -26.69 13.57 -29.09
N ARG A 595 -27.62 13.09 -29.93
CA ARG A 595 -28.95 13.70 -30.11
C ARG A 595 -29.92 13.31 -28.99
N LEU A 596 -29.86 12.05 -28.53
CA LEU A 596 -30.67 11.56 -27.41
C LEU A 596 -30.37 12.29 -26.10
N LEU A 597 -29.10 12.67 -25.91
CA LEU A 597 -28.63 13.39 -24.75
C LEU A 597 -28.52 14.91 -24.94
N GLU A 598 -28.87 15.46 -26.12
CA GLU A 598 -28.82 16.89 -26.45
C GLU A 598 -27.41 17.56 -26.38
N ILE A 599 -26.36 16.73 -26.47
CA ILE A 599 -24.94 17.12 -26.40
C ILE A 599 -24.28 17.25 -27.78
N GLU A 600 -25.07 17.30 -28.85
CA GLU A 600 -24.57 17.54 -30.20
C GLU A 600 -23.93 18.92 -30.32
N GLY A 601 -22.67 18.95 -30.76
CA GLY A 601 -21.89 20.17 -30.93
C GLY A 601 -21.53 20.90 -29.63
N ALA A 602 -21.83 20.31 -28.46
CA ALA A 602 -21.43 20.86 -27.17
C ALA A 602 -19.90 20.80 -27.04
N LYS A 603 -19.28 21.90 -26.60
CA LYS A 603 -17.87 21.84 -26.19
C LYS A 603 -17.76 20.95 -24.95
N PRO A 604 -16.60 20.29 -24.71
CA PRO A 604 -16.40 19.44 -23.55
C PRO A 604 -16.89 20.06 -22.22
N SER A 605 -16.54 21.32 -21.95
CA SER A 605 -16.96 22.06 -20.74
C SER A 605 -18.46 22.35 -20.62
N GLU A 606 -19.21 22.27 -21.72
CA GLU A 606 -20.67 22.55 -21.77
C GLU A 606 -21.50 21.26 -21.66
N ILE A 607 -20.87 20.09 -21.73
CA ILE A 607 -21.56 18.79 -21.78
C ILE A 607 -22.37 18.55 -20.50
N PHE A 608 -21.82 18.87 -19.33
CA PHE A 608 -22.48 18.63 -18.04
C PHE A 608 -23.79 19.41 -17.93
N ASP A 609 -23.81 20.66 -18.41
CA ASP A 609 -24.97 21.54 -18.31
C ASP A 609 -26.02 21.25 -19.38
N ARG A 610 -25.59 20.75 -20.55
CA ARG A 610 -26.47 20.48 -21.69
C ARG A 610 -27.05 19.08 -21.73
N ILE A 611 -26.51 18.15 -20.94
CA ILE A 611 -26.93 16.76 -21.00
C ILE A 611 -28.37 16.58 -20.52
N ARG A 612 -29.18 15.87 -21.32
CA ARG A 612 -30.52 15.45 -20.93
C ARG A 612 -30.44 14.25 -19.98
N TRP A 613 -30.30 14.52 -18.68
CA TRP A 613 -30.17 13.50 -17.62
C TRP A 613 -31.29 12.45 -17.63
N SER A 614 -32.51 12.84 -17.96
CA SER A 614 -33.68 11.94 -18.02
C SER A 614 -33.58 10.83 -19.08
N LYS A 615 -32.60 10.91 -19.99
CA LYS A 615 -32.36 9.92 -21.06
C LYS A 615 -31.18 9.00 -20.79
N ILE A 616 -30.47 9.17 -19.67
CA ILE A 616 -29.30 8.34 -19.34
C ILE A 616 -29.68 6.86 -19.17
N ASP A 617 -30.77 6.56 -18.45
CA ASP A 617 -31.19 5.17 -18.24
C ASP A 617 -31.65 4.49 -19.55
N ASP A 618 -32.23 5.27 -20.45
CA ASP A 618 -32.58 4.79 -21.80
C ASP A 618 -31.32 4.46 -22.59
N VAL A 619 -30.30 5.32 -22.55
CA VAL A 619 -29.00 5.06 -23.19
C VAL A 619 -28.32 3.84 -22.57
N ALA A 620 -28.31 3.70 -21.24
CA ALA A 620 -27.69 2.57 -20.54
C ALA A 620 -28.27 1.21 -20.95
N ARG A 621 -29.53 1.17 -21.37
CA ARG A 621 -30.22 -0.06 -21.83
C ARG A 621 -30.03 -0.35 -23.33
N MET A 622 -29.46 0.58 -24.10
CA MET A 622 -29.25 0.42 -25.54
C MET A 622 -27.87 -0.18 -25.83
N ALA A 623 -27.77 -1.02 -26.87
CA ALA A 623 -26.48 -1.60 -27.29
C ALA A 623 -25.42 -0.51 -27.56
N GLY A 624 -24.22 -0.63 -26.99
CA GLY A 624 -23.15 0.38 -27.09
C GLY A 624 -23.33 1.58 -26.13
N GLY A 625 -24.42 1.62 -25.38
CA GLY A 625 -24.76 2.68 -24.43
C GLY A 625 -23.96 2.63 -23.13
N PRO A 626 -23.75 1.48 -22.49
CA PRO A 626 -22.88 1.36 -21.32
C PRO A 626 -21.45 1.85 -21.60
N GLU A 627 -20.88 1.49 -22.75
CA GLU A 627 -19.55 1.93 -23.20
C GLU A 627 -19.52 3.45 -23.42
N PHE A 628 -20.54 3.98 -24.09
CA PHE A 628 -20.68 5.43 -24.31
C PHE A 628 -20.81 6.22 -23.00
N LEU A 629 -21.56 5.72 -22.03
CA LEU A 629 -21.70 6.35 -20.71
C LEU A 629 -20.40 6.28 -19.90
N CYS A 630 -19.59 5.23 -20.08
CA CYS A 630 -18.25 5.14 -19.51
C CYS A 630 -17.32 6.20 -20.11
N ASP A 631 -17.33 6.38 -21.43
CA ASP A 631 -16.57 7.41 -22.13
C ASP A 631 -17.00 8.82 -21.68
N LEU A 632 -18.32 9.08 -21.64
CA LEU A 632 -18.90 10.33 -21.16
C LEU A 632 -18.46 10.64 -19.72
N LYS A 633 -18.56 9.67 -18.82
CA LYS A 633 -18.11 9.80 -17.42
C LYS A 633 -16.63 10.14 -17.34
N THR A 634 -15.81 9.49 -18.17
CA THR A 634 -14.36 9.71 -18.24
C THR A 634 -14.03 11.13 -18.71
N VAL A 635 -14.69 11.59 -19.79
CA VAL A 635 -14.53 12.95 -20.31
C VAL A 635 -14.93 14.00 -19.27
N LEU A 636 -16.10 13.86 -18.65
CA LEU A 636 -16.59 14.78 -17.61
C LEU A 636 -15.64 14.82 -16.40
N LYS A 637 -15.15 13.66 -15.93
CA LYS A 637 -14.19 13.57 -14.84
C LYS A 637 -12.87 14.29 -15.17
N ASN A 638 -12.37 14.13 -16.39
CA ASN A 638 -11.12 14.75 -16.83
C ASN A 638 -11.26 16.27 -16.97
N ILE A 639 -12.42 16.76 -17.45
CA ILE A 639 -12.72 18.20 -17.52
C ILE A 639 -12.77 18.80 -16.12
N ALA A 640 -13.52 18.19 -15.20
CA ALA A 640 -13.63 18.66 -13.82
C ALA A 640 -12.25 18.68 -13.13
N SER A 641 -11.42 17.67 -13.39
CA SER A 641 -10.04 17.61 -12.87
C SER A 641 -9.17 18.74 -13.45
N ARG A 642 -9.29 19.01 -14.76
CA ARG A 642 -8.57 20.12 -15.41
C ARG A 642 -9.01 21.47 -14.85
N GLU A 643 -10.31 21.70 -14.71
CA GLU A 643 -10.85 22.96 -14.19
C GLU A 643 -10.39 23.21 -12.74
N ALA A 644 -10.44 22.17 -11.89
CA ALA A 644 -9.92 22.24 -10.52
C ALA A 644 -8.41 22.56 -10.45
N LEU A 645 -7.63 22.14 -11.44
CA LEU A 645 -6.19 22.45 -11.54
C LEU A 645 -5.90 23.85 -12.12
N THR A 646 -6.84 24.45 -12.85
CA THR A 646 -6.67 25.75 -13.51
C THR A 646 -7.31 26.92 -12.77
N GLN A 647 -8.07 26.68 -11.70
CA GLN A 647 -8.61 27.78 -10.90
C GLN A 647 -7.45 28.53 -10.21
N PRO A 648 -7.37 29.87 -10.35
CA PRO A 648 -6.42 30.67 -9.59
C PRO A 648 -6.68 30.45 -8.10
N THR A 649 -5.63 30.11 -7.36
CA THR A 649 -5.68 30.09 -5.89
C THR A 649 -6.07 31.48 -5.40
N ALA A 650 -7.23 31.60 -4.76
CA ALA A 650 -7.61 32.78 -3.99
C ALA A 650 -6.78 32.88 -2.71
#